data_AF-A0ABD3FG14-F1
#
_entry.id   AF-A0ABD3FG14-F1
#
_cell.length_a   1.000
_cell.length_b   1.000
_cell.length_c   1.000
_cell.angle_alpha   90.00
_cell.angle_beta   90.00
_cell.angle_gamma   90.00
#
_symmetry.space_group_name_H-M   'P 1'
#
loop_
_entity.id
_entity.type
_entity.pdbx_description
1 polymer ?
#
loop_
_entity_poly.entity_id
_entity_poly.type
_entity_poly.pdbx_seq_one_letter_code
_entity_poly.pdbx_strand_id
1 'polypeptide(L)'
;MFTPLQSQSSFSDDTDAICIGSGRFLRSVLVPTLRAAGSAVILAQTRGTSFASVCAKADGKYEVDTIQKDGSVQTEIVQVEAVGSLGIAEDRAAFIQLPNKLPKLKFIGFGVTESGIVKNGPAIVDLTELLYNCFAKLPDNVISVINTDNLPKNGDTIKKLVLETEWKGQPSDLAPFRAYVASKVHFHNTMVDRLTSHRAGDSLVPLTEPWPTKTLVIEDLQGVLNAKVLSALPGVHIRTVVGQLEQDHLLKLSIANAVHTAMVYLLALTRVKTTCDVLKYPQIRQFLDLLYAKDIEPSLVLRGISKEEAQHTYDEWMGRVEHKHFGLDNFWVGQNAMLKYGVRLFSNVEANIIKNENYRPSVFMAFTTAVILRYLTPTQVDSRKEEGNGPEVFVGAMDSIQDRTPIYSTTEKAYVYANGLTANLSTGKYEFLDGEHGHTAKILWKTSQKVLAASKSSSHDFPKSTRAESSSEVSSGVGVAVASVLSSVKGFDIANDAYASFAADVAALYQRLVSGKQTALETLEDVLRNHHTSEYLATKEEVATFVREAVASVQIIDVHTHLFPPSHGKLMLWGINELLTYHYLVAEFLQTAPMQVEEFNAHSKEKQAALIWQHLFVDRSPVSEACRGVLTTLHLLGLDHLVAKRDLVAIQNWFKQQDPEEYVDTVFRLSGLKYAVMTNIPFEPEEARHWLGDPATNTPPPAWSRKYFRSALRVDQILLGDWASIGPTLDVFKLPHTLAGVRTLLEKWIDIMKPEYFMSSVPIFFEYPDENSPKSAVGELPNGAELLLQVLLPLAEEKKLPIALKFDSVRPINARYGVAGDGVKPSNVDILIKLCNNFPRVKFLATFLSRVNQHEVTVTANKFRNLHLYGCWWYCNNPSIIEELTRMRIEILGTAFTSQHSDARVLDQLVYKWSHSRDVIGEVLVDMYEKLFATGWKVAKSDIERDVQRLFGLSYEEYMGKEM
;
A
#
# COMPACT_ATOMS: atom_id res chain seq x y z
N MET A 1 16.42 -37.94 37.60
CA MET A 1 15.94 -37.09 36.49
C MET A 1 14.48 -37.41 36.23
N PHE A 2 13.67 -36.45 35.78
CA PHE A 2 12.20 -36.59 35.68
C PHE A 2 11.49 -36.98 36.99
N THR A 3 11.99 -36.45 38.10
CA THR A 3 11.38 -36.49 39.43
C THR A 3 11.28 -35.05 39.96
N PRO A 4 10.32 -34.72 40.85
CA PRO A 4 10.25 -33.38 41.43
C PRO A 4 11.59 -32.98 42.05
N LEU A 5 12.10 -31.79 41.68
CA LEU A 5 13.42 -31.35 42.13
C LEU A 5 13.39 -30.70 43.53
N GLN A 6 12.29 -30.05 43.88
CA GLN A 6 12.14 -29.21 45.08
C GLN A 6 11.80 -29.98 46.37
N SER A 7 12.38 -31.17 46.59
CA SER A 7 12.13 -32.02 47.78
C SER A 7 10.66 -32.44 47.99
N GLN A 8 9.86 -32.47 46.93
CA GLN A 8 8.48 -32.98 46.97
C GLN A 8 8.45 -34.48 46.66
N SER A 9 7.57 -35.23 47.32
CA SER A 9 7.41 -36.68 47.10
C SER A 9 6.65 -37.02 45.82
N SER A 10 5.87 -36.08 45.27
CA SER A 10 5.05 -36.21 44.06
C SER A 10 5.03 -34.90 43.27
N PHE A 11 4.64 -34.97 42.00
CA PHE A 11 4.38 -33.77 41.19
C PHE A 11 3.19 -32.98 41.74
N SER A 12 3.20 -31.66 41.52
CA SER A 12 2.13 -30.77 41.93
C SER A 12 0.84 -31.03 41.14
N ASP A 13 -0.26 -30.52 41.68
CA ASP A 13 -1.56 -30.57 41.03
C ASP A 13 -1.66 -29.68 39.79
N ASP A 14 -0.70 -28.76 39.60
CA ASP A 14 -0.62 -27.85 38.47
C ASP A 14 0.39 -28.32 37.41
N THR A 15 0.98 -29.52 37.59
CA THR A 15 1.93 -30.14 36.65
C THR A 15 1.20 -30.75 35.48
N ASP A 16 0.80 -29.91 34.54
CA ASP A 16 0.01 -30.27 33.37
C ASP A 16 0.76 -30.11 32.04
N ALA A 17 2.07 -29.80 32.08
CA ALA A 17 2.87 -29.53 30.88
C ALA A 17 4.18 -30.33 30.82
N ILE A 18 4.42 -30.99 29.68
CA ILE A 18 5.70 -31.61 29.33
C ILE A 18 6.27 -30.92 28.09
N CYS A 19 7.54 -30.57 28.07
CA CYS A 19 8.20 -29.96 26.91
C CYS A 19 9.35 -30.84 26.40
N ILE A 20 9.29 -31.26 25.14
CA ILE A 20 10.35 -31.98 24.44
C ILE A 20 11.22 -30.97 23.69
N GLY A 21 12.50 -30.92 24.03
CA GLY A 21 13.47 -29.96 23.50
C GLY A 21 14.11 -29.13 24.61
N SER A 22 15.21 -28.45 24.29
CA SER A 22 15.87 -27.49 25.20
C SER A 22 16.43 -26.28 24.44
N GLY A 23 15.92 -26.05 23.22
CA GLY A 23 16.31 -24.93 22.38
C GLY A 23 15.95 -23.57 23.00
N ARG A 24 16.57 -22.51 22.49
CA ARG A 24 16.38 -21.14 23.01
C ARG A 24 14.92 -20.70 22.96
N PHE A 25 14.23 -20.86 21.83
CA PHE A 25 12.80 -20.52 21.71
C PHE A 25 11.92 -21.25 22.72
N LEU A 26 12.12 -22.55 22.92
CA LEU A 26 11.35 -23.29 23.92
C LEU A 26 11.57 -22.69 25.32
N ARG A 27 12.83 -22.41 25.69
CA ARG A 27 13.22 -21.93 27.02
C ARG A 27 12.94 -20.45 27.26
N SER A 28 12.90 -19.63 26.22
CA SER A 28 12.67 -18.18 26.34
C SER A 28 11.29 -17.74 25.86
N VAL A 29 10.47 -18.63 25.30
CA VAL A 29 9.11 -18.32 24.84
C VAL A 29 8.12 -19.31 25.44
N LEU A 30 8.11 -20.56 24.98
CA LEU A 30 7.02 -21.48 25.32
C LEU A 30 6.96 -21.84 26.81
N VAL A 31 8.11 -22.17 27.43
CA VAL A 31 8.14 -22.53 28.86
C VAL A 31 7.72 -21.33 29.73
N PRO A 32 8.27 -20.11 29.55
CA PRO A 32 7.76 -18.91 30.22
C PRO A 32 6.25 -18.67 29.98
N THR A 33 5.76 -18.82 28.76
CA THR A 33 4.32 -18.67 28.45
C THR A 33 3.46 -19.65 29.23
N LEU A 34 3.82 -20.94 29.25
CA LEU A 34 3.06 -21.96 30.00
C LEU A 34 3.10 -21.70 31.50
N ARG A 35 4.27 -21.33 32.04
CA ARG A 35 4.43 -20.94 33.45
C ARG A 35 3.55 -19.73 33.81
N ALA A 36 3.54 -18.70 32.98
CA ALA A 36 2.72 -17.51 33.17
C ALA A 36 1.21 -17.81 33.03
N ALA A 37 0.85 -18.84 32.27
CA ALA A 37 -0.52 -19.35 32.16
C ALA A 37 -0.94 -20.24 33.35
N GLY A 38 -0.05 -20.52 34.31
CA GLY A 38 -0.31 -21.28 35.53
C GLY A 38 0.17 -22.74 35.51
N SER A 39 0.76 -23.21 34.41
CA SER A 39 1.24 -24.60 34.29
C SER A 39 2.60 -24.80 34.97
N ALA A 40 2.77 -25.87 35.74
CA ALA A 40 4.09 -26.37 36.11
C ALA A 40 4.64 -27.30 35.00
N VAL A 41 5.91 -27.10 34.63
CA VAL A 41 6.49 -27.64 33.39
C VAL A 41 7.61 -28.63 33.70
N ILE A 42 7.59 -29.77 33.01
CA ILE A 42 8.70 -30.74 32.94
C ILE A 42 9.43 -30.60 31.62
N LEU A 43 10.76 -30.56 31.62
CA LEU A 43 11.57 -30.31 30.42
C LEU A 43 12.48 -31.50 30.07
N ALA A 44 12.39 -31.98 28.83
CA ALA A 44 13.16 -33.11 28.32
C ALA A 44 14.14 -32.66 27.23
N GLN A 45 15.45 -32.67 27.53
CA GLN A 45 16.49 -32.39 26.54
C GLN A 45 16.59 -33.56 25.55
N THR A 46 16.42 -33.31 24.25
CA THR A 46 16.36 -34.36 23.21
C THR A 46 17.69 -35.05 22.93
N ARG A 47 18.82 -34.34 23.06
CA ARG A 47 20.17 -34.88 22.82
C ARG A 47 21.19 -34.27 23.78
N GLY A 48 22.17 -35.07 24.20
CA GLY A 48 23.19 -34.64 25.16
C GLY A 48 22.61 -34.33 26.55
N THR A 49 23.45 -33.89 27.48
CA THR A 49 23.07 -33.76 28.91
C THR A 49 23.36 -32.39 29.50
N SER A 50 23.92 -31.47 28.71
CA SER A 50 24.47 -30.19 29.19
C SER A 50 23.45 -29.35 29.95
N PHE A 51 22.35 -28.96 29.30
CA PHE A 51 21.30 -28.15 29.91
C PHE A 51 20.62 -28.89 31.05
N ALA A 52 20.20 -30.14 30.83
CA ALA A 52 19.49 -30.92 31.84
C ALA A 52 20.29 -31.07 33.14
N SER A 53 21.61 -31.33 33.03
CA SER A 53 22.49 -31.47 34.19
C SER A 53 22.66 -30.16 34.96
N VAL A 54 22.82 -29.03 34.25
CA VAL A 54 22.97 -27.71 34.88
C VAL A 54 21.68 -27.28 35.56
N CYS A 55 20.55 -27.43 34.89
CA CYS A 55 19.23 -27.09 35.43
C CYS A 55 18.87 -27.97 36.65
N ALA A 56 19.15 -29.27 36.60
CA ALA A 56 18.92 -30.16 37.75
C ALA A 56 19.78 -29.78 38.96
N LYS A 57 21.06 -29.42 38.75
CA LYS A 57 21.94 -28.93 39.82
C LYS A 57 21.48 -27.60 40.42
N ALA A 58 20.79 -26.78 39.63
CA ALA A 58 20.19 -25.52 40.06
C ALA A 58 18.75 -25.69 40.57
N ASP A 59 18.36 -26.89 41.01
CA ASP A 59 17.03 -27.20 41.55
C ASP A 59 15.90 -26.81 40.58
N GLY A 60 16.08 -27.11 39.29
CA GLY A 60 15.10 -26.84 38.24
C GLY A 60 15.06 -25.38 37.77
N LYS A 61 16.05 -24.56 38.11
CA LYS A 61 16.13 -23.16 37.68
C LYS A 61 17.06 -23.01 36.48
N TYR A 62 16.68 -22.13 35.56
CA TYR A 62 17.60 -21.61 34.56
C TYR A 62 17.31 -20.13 34.30
N GLU A 63 18.31 -19.43 33.78
CA GLU A 63 18.24 -18.00 33.52
C GLU A 63 17.86 -17.74 32.06
N VAL A 64 17.15 -16.64 31.82
CA VAL A 64 16.89 -16.05 30.51
C VAL A 64 17.20 -14.56 30.60
N ASP A 65 18.14 -14.11 29.78
CA ASP A 65 18.51 -12.70 29.70
C ASP A 65 17.66 -11.99 28.64
N THR A 66 17.14 -10.83 28.99
CA THR A 66 16.50 -9.87 28.08
C THR A 66 17.34 -8.61 28.05
N ILE A 67 17.90 -8.27 26.90
CA ILE A 67 18.63 -7.02 26.71
C ILE A 67 17.69 -5.92 26.25
N GLN A 68 17.67 -4.82 27.00
CA GLN A 68 16.83 -3.67 26.74
C GLN A 68 17.47 -2.74 25.71
N LYS A 69 16.67 -1.80 25.17
CA LYS A 69 17.14 -0.85 24.16
C LYS A 69 18.30 0.05 24.63
N ASP A 70 18.41 0.29 25.93
CA ASP A 70 19.50 1.05 26.55
C ASP A 70 20.77 0.21 26.83
N GLY A 71 20.72 -1.09 26.52
CA GLY A 71 21.81 -2.05 26.74
C GLY A 71 21.81 -2.70 28.12
N SER A 72 20.91 -2.31 29.02
CA SER A 72 20.75 -3.00 30.30
C SER A 72 20.23 -4.42 30.08
N VAL A 73 20.72 -5.36 30.88
CA VAL A 73 20.31 -6.78 30.81
C VAL A 73 19.48 -7.10 32.03
N GLN A 74 18.26 -7.57 31.80
CA GLN A 74 17.38 -8.12 32.81
C GLN A 74 17.42 -9.64 32.75
N THR A 75 17.76 -10.29 33.86
CA THR A 75 17.76 -11.75 33.96
C THR A 75 16.48 -12.23 34.64
N GLU A 76 15.70 -13.04 33.95
CA GLU A 76 14.56 -13.77 34.48
C GLU A 76 15.02 -15.18 34.90
N ILE A 77 14.63 -15.62 36.10
CA ILE A 77 14.84 -17.00 36.55
C ILE A 77 13.57 -17.79 36.27
N VAL A 78 13.66 -18.72 35.33
CA VAL A 78 12.57 -19.63 34.97
C VAL A 78 12.72 -20.93 35.74
N GLN A 79 11.64 -21.33 36.40
CA GLN A 79 11.57 -22.55 37.21
C GLN A 79 10.82 -23.64 36.45
N VAL A 80 11.42 -24.82 36.35
CA VAL A 80 10.76 -26.07 35.95
C VAL A 80 10.69 -27.01 37.16
N GLU A 81 9.76 -27.94 37.11
CA GLU A 81 9.51 -28.87 38.22
C GLU A 81 10.38 -30.12 38.15
N ALA A 82 10.65 -30.58 36.93
CA ALA A 82 11.60 -31.62 36.66
C ALA A 82 12.30 -31.42 35.31
N VAL A 83 13.50 -31.96 35.21
CA VAL A 83 14.30 -31.96 33.97
C VAL A 83 14.98 -33.32 33.79
N GLY A 84 15.27 -33.67 32.54
CA GLY A 84 16.02 -34.88 32.20
C GLY A 84 16.50 -34.88 30.75
N SER A 85 17.29 -35.89 30.37
CA SER A 85 17.80 -36.04 29.00
C SER A 85 17.30 -37.32 28.34
N LEU A 86 16.65 -37.19 27.18
CA LEU A 86 16.24 -38.34 26.34
C LEU A 86 17.44 -39.02 25.66
N GLY A 87 18.63 -38.39 25.71
CA GLY A 87 19.87 -39.01 25.26
C GLY A 87 20.43 -40.06 26.23
N ILE A 88 19.90 -40.16 27.46
CA ILE A 88 20.23 -41.20 28.43
C ILE A 88 19.08 -42.21 28.44
N ALA A 89 19.39 -43.50 28.29
CA ALA A 89 18.37 -44.55 28.15
C ALA A 89 17.46 -44.67 29.39
N GLU A 90 18.03 -44.56 30.58
CA GLU A 90 17.30 -44.61 31.85
C GLU A 90 16.34 -43.42 32.02
N ASP A 91 16.82 -42.22 31.72
CA ASP A 91 16.03 -40.98 31.74
C ASP A 91 14.90 -41.05 30.71
N ARG A 92 15.17 -41.52 29.49
CA ARG A 92 14.14 -41.73 28.45
C ARG A 92 13.08 -42.71 28.92
N ALA A 93 13.48 -43.82 29.55
CA ALA A 93 12.52 -44.78 30.11
C ALA A 93 11.63 -44.13 31.19
N ALA A 94 12.21 -43.30 32.06
CA ALA A 94 11.45 -42.54 33.07
C ALA A 94 10.50 -41.50 32.44
N PHE A 95 10.94 -40.82 31.38
CA PHE A 95 10.15 -39.85 30.63
C PHE A 95 8.88 -40.47 30.01
N ILE A 96 9.02 -41.61 29.34
CA ILE A 96 7.88 -42.30 28.70
C ILE A 96 6.82 -42.73 29.72
N GLN A 97 7.21 -42.93 30.99
CA GLN A 97 6.29 -43.29 32.08
C GLN A 97 5.65 -42.08 32.81
N LEU A 98 5.98 -40.84 32.44
CA LEU A 98 5.42 -39.63 33.05
C LEU A 98 3.89 -39.55 33.04
N PRO A 99 3.16 -40.01 31.99
CA PRO A 99 1.69 -39.99 32.01
C PRO A 99 1.07 -40.74 33.20
N ASN A 100 1.75 -41.74 33.79
CA ASN A 100 1.27 -42.42 35.00
C ASN A 100 1.27 -41.51 36.24
N LYS A 101 2.07 -40.44 36.23
CA LYS A 101 2.32 -39.56 37.38
C LYS A 101 1.64 -38.20 37.23
N LEU A 102 1.05 -37.92 36.07
CA LEU A 102 0.54 -36.59 35.70
C LEU A 102 -0.93 -36.70 35.23
N PRO A 103 -1.87 -36.95 36.16
CA PRO A 103 -3.28 -37.20 35.81
C PRO A 103 -3.94 -36.02 35.08
N LYS A 104 -3.43 -34.80 35.27
CA LYS A 104 -3.96 -33.58 34.64
C LYS A 104 -3.16 -33.12 33.42
N LEU A 105 -2.27 -33.94 32.87
CA LEU A 105 -1.46 -33.58 31.70
C LEU A 105 -2.35 -33.05 30.57
N LYS A 106 -2.02 -31.84 30.09
CA LYS A 106 -2.76 -31.09 29.09
C LYS A 106 -1.87 -30.59 27.95
N PHE A 107 -0.65 -30.15 28.23
CA PHE A 107 0.23 -29.55 27.24
C PHE A 107 1.44 -30.42 26.94
N ILE A 108 1.73 -30.58 25.65
CA ILE A 108 3.01 -31.09 25.17
C ILE A 108 3.67 -29.99 24.32
N GLY A 109 4.67 -29.33 24.88
CA GLY A 109 5.52 -28.41 24.14
C GLY A 109 6.51 -29.18 23.26
N PHE A 110 6.65 -28.82 21.99
CA PHE A 110 7.53 -29.49 21.04
C PHE A 110 8.51 -28.49 20.40
N GLY A 111 9.69 -28.36 21.01
CA GLY A 111 10.73 -27.40 20.63
C GLY A 111 11.90 -28.05 19.91
N VAL A 112 11.61 -28.62 18.74
CA VAL A 112 12.60 -29.24 17.86
C VAL A 112 12.65 -28.48 16.54
N THR A 113 13.84 -28.24 16.00
CA THR A 113 14.02 -27.55 14.71
C THR A 113 13.49 -28.38 13.55
N GLU A 114 13.21 -27.75 12.41
CA GLU A 114 12.83 -28.41 11.14
C GLU A 114 13.63 -29.69 10.84
N SER A 115 14.96 -29.68 11.02
CA SER A 115 15.83 -30.84 10.82
C SER A 115 15.57 -32.04 11.74
N GLY A 116 14.88 -31.84 12.87
CA GLY A 116 14.45 -32.89 13.77
C GLY A 116 13.00 -33.31 13.60
N ILE A 117 12.21 -32.60 12.78
CA ILE A 117 10.83 -32.95 12.41
C ILE A 117 10.88 -33.86 11.17
N VAL A 118 11.39 -35.07 11.37
CA VAL A 118 11.59 -36.06 10.29
C VAL A 118 10.99 -37.40 10.68
N LYS A 119 10.50 -38.15 9.68
CA LYS A 119 9.90 -39.48 9.88
C LYS A 119 10.89 -40.42 10.57
N ASN A 120 10.41 -41.12 11.60
CA ASN A 120 11.23 -42.03 12.43
C ASN A 120 12.43 -41.35 13.13
N GLY A 121 12.48 -40.02 13.16
CA GLY A 121 13.49 -39.27 13.90
C GLY A 121 13.29 -39.43 15.41
N PRO A 122 14.36 -39.40 16.24
CA PRO A 122 14.26 -39.66 17.68
C PRO A 122 13.18 -38.83 18.39
N ALA A 123 13.08 -37.54 18.08
CA ALA A 123 12.10 -36.67 18.72
C ALA A 123 10.64 -37.02 18.36
N ILE A 124 10.38 -37.42 17.12
CA ILE A 124 9.04 -37.87 16.69
C ILE A 124 8.72 -39.23 17.32
N VAL A 125 9.69 -40.14 17.40
CA VAL A 125 9.54 -41.42 18.08
C VAL A 125 9.21 -41.21 19.57
N ASP A 126 9.96 -40.34 20.25
CA ASP A 126 9.74 -40.01 21.66
C ASP A 126 8.35 -39.38 21.90
N LEU A 127 7.92 -38.46 21.02
CA LEU A 127 6.58 -37.88 21.07
C LEU A 127 5.49 -38.94 20.85
N THR A 128 5.69 -39.84 19.88
CA THR A 128 4.74 -40.90 19.54
C THR A 128 4.59 -41.89 20.69
N GLU A 129 5.70 -42.35 21.28
CA GLU A 129 5.69 -43.24 22.44
C GLU A 129 5.06 -42.57 23.67
N LEU A 130 5.32 -41.28 23.90
CA LEU A 130 4.70 -40.52 24.99
C LEU A 130 3.18 -40.44 24.79
N LEU A 131 2.72 -40.07 23.60
CA LEU A 131 1.29 -40.01 23.26
C LEU A 131 0.61 -41.36 23.38
N TYR A 132 1.29 -42.44 23.02
CA TYR A 132 0.78 -43.80 23.21
C TYR A 132 0.60 -44.14 24.71
N ASN A 133 1.52 -43.70 25.57
CA ASN A 133 1.38 -43.85 27.01
C ASN A 133 0.27 -42.95 27.59
N CYS A 134 0.07 -41.74 27.05
CA CYS A 134 -1.10 -40.92 27.37
C CYS A 134 -2.40 -41.63 27.00
N PHE A 135 -2.49 -42.20 25.80
CA PHE A 135 -3.65 -43.02 25.39
C PHE A 135 -3.92 -44.17 26.37
N ALA A 136 -2.88 -44.88 26.80
CA ALA A 136 -3.03 -46.04 27.67
C ALA A 136 -3.39 -45.69 29.14
N LYS A 137 -3.07 -44.47 29.61
CA LYS A 137 -3.14 -44.10 31.03
C LYS A 137 -4.08 -42.94 31.32
N LEU A 138 -4.25 -42.04 30.36
CA LEU A 138 -5.01 -40.80 30.43
C LEU A 138 -5.95 -40.68 29.21
N PRO A 139 -6.77 -41.71 28.89
CA PRO A 139 -7.54 -41.76 27.63
C PRO A 139 -8.57 -40.63 27.49
N ASP A 140 -8.98 -40.02 28.60
CA ASP A 140 -9.98 -38.95 28.61
C ASP A 140 -9.40 -37.55 28.47
N ASN A 141 -8.10 -37.37 28.74
CA ASN A 141 -7.44 -36.06 28.70
C ASN A 141 -7.41 -35.52 27.27
N VAL A 142 -7.64 -34.21 27.14
CA VAL A 142 -7.44 -33.48 25.90
C VAL A 142 -6.03 -32.90 25.92
N ILE A 143 -5.21 -33.30 24.96
CA ILE A 143 -3.78 -32.96 24.88
C ILE A 143 -3.56 -31.95 23.75
N SER A 144 -2.99 -30.79 24.09
CA SER A 144 -2.55 -29.78 23.12
C SER A 144 -1.05 -29.88 22.89
N VAL A 145 -0.67 -30.23 21.65
CA VAL A 145 0.73 -30.21 21.19
C VAL A 145 1.04 -28.84 20.60
N ILE A 146 1.88 -28.05 21.27
CA ILE A 146 2.26 -26.69 20.87
C ILE A 146 3.73 -26.70 20.47
N ASN A 147 4.02 -26.36 19.22
CA ASN A 147 5.38 -26.42 18.69
C ASN A 147 6.00 -25.01 18.54
N THR A 148 7.33 -24.92 18.54
CA THR A 148 8.07 -23.65 18.42
C THR A 148 8.98 -23.60 17.20
N ASP A 149 8.60 -24.29 16.11
CA ASP A 149 9.29 -24.17 14.83
C ASP A 149 8.47 -23.28 13.88
N ASN A 150 9.10 -22.72 12.85
CA ASN A 150 8.42 -21.85 11.88
C ASN A 150 8.13 -22.54 10.54
N LEU A 151 8.22 -23.87 10.47
CA LEU A 151 7.77 -24.65 9.32
C LEU A 151 6.27 -24.36 9.07
N PRO A 152 5.86 -24.04 7.83
CA PRO A 152 4.45 -23.90 7.51
C PRO A 152 3.68 -25.19 7.83
N LYS A 153 2.51 -25.06 8.44
CA LYS A 153 1.68 -26.21 8.86
C LYS A 153 2.45 -27.21 9.74
N ASN A 154 3.26 -26.69 10.67
CA ASN A 154 4.09 -27.48 11.58
C ASN A 154 3.28 -28.48 12.42
N GLY A 155 2.12 -28.08 12.95
CA GLY A 155 1.21 -28.95 13.69
C GLY A 155 0.68 -30.11 12.85
N ASP A 156 0.17 -29.81 11.65
CA ASP A 156 -0.32 -30.83 10.72
C ASP A 156 0.80 -31.80 10.30
N THR A 157 1.99 -31.27 10.04
CA THR A 157 3.17 -32.05 9.66
C THR A 157 3.56 -33.00 10.79
N ILE A 158 3.64 -32.51 12.04
CA ILE A 158 3.98 -33.34 13.20
C ILE A 158 2.90 -34.42 13.42
N LYS A 159 1.62 -34.07 13.30
CA LYS A 159 0.51 -35.04 13.41
C LYS A 159 0.66 -36.18 12.41
N LYS A 160 0.93 -35.84 11.14
CA LYS A 160 1.17 -36.82 10.07
C LYS A 160 2.34 -37.74 10.43
N LEU A 161 3.47 -37.17 10.85
CA LEU A 161 4.66 -37.94 11.20
C LEU A 161 4.42 -38.88 12.38
N VAL A 162 3.71 -38.43 13.43
CA VAL A 162 3.32 -39.28 14.57
C VAL A 162 2.48 -40.49 14.13
N LEU A 163 1.53 -40.29 13.22
CA LEU A 163 0.66 -41.37 12.72
C LEU A 163 1.39 -42.38 11.81
N GLU A 164 2.46 -41.93 11.15
CA GLU A 164 3.28 -42.72 10.23
C GLU A 164 4.55 -43.33 10.85
N THR A 165 4.87 -42.97 12.10
CA THR A 165 6.10 -43.39 12.76
C THR A 165 6.00 -44.80 13.30
N GLU A 166 7.08 -45.55 13.14
CA GLU A 166 7.27 -46.87 13.73
C GLU A 166 8.18 -46.76 14.95
N TRP A 167 7.87 -47.51 16.01
CA TRP A 167 8.66 -47.49 17.24
C TRP A 167 8.79 -48.88 17.87
N LYS A 168 9.76 -49.03 18.78
CA LYS A 168 10.05 -50.31 19.42
C LYS A 168 8.94 -50.69 20.40
N GLY A 169 8.35 -51.87 20.24
CA GLY A 169 7.26 -52.35 21.12
C GLY A 169 5.87 -51.83 20.72
N GLN A 170 5.72 -51.32 19.50
CA GLN A 170 4.45 -50.94 18.91
C GLN A 170 3.47 -52.13 18.86
N PRO A 171 2.21 -51.97 19.30
CA PRO A 171 1.19 -53.02 19.20
C PRO A 171 0.78 -53.26 17.73
N SER A 172 0.26 -54.46 17.45
CA SER A 172 -0.18 -54.85 16.10
C SER A 172 -1.43 -54.09 15.63
N ASP A 173 -2.35 -53.74 16.54
CA ASP A 173 -3.51 -52.89 16.25
C ASP A 173 -3.33 -51.48 16.83
N LEU A 174 -3.30 -50.49 15.93
CA LEU A 174 -3.15 -49.08 16.27
C LEU A 174 -4.44 -48.29 16.07
N ALA A 175 -5.53 -48.92 15.62
CA ALA A 175 -6.78 -48.20 15.35
C ALA A 175 -7.30 -47.44 16.59
N PRO A 176 -7.28 -48.01 17.82
CA PRO A 176 -7.70 -47.29 19.02
C PRO A 176 -6.81 -46.07 19.33
N PHE A 177 -5.48 -46.23 19.21
CA PHE A 177 -4.53 -45.13 19.41
C PHE A 177 -4.73 -44.01 18.38
N ARG A 178 -4.93 -44.38 17.10
CA ARG A 178 -5.20 -43.40 16.02
C ARG A 178 -6.52 -42.66 16.25
N ALA A 179 -7.55 -43.34 16.76
CA ALA A 179 -8.81 -42.71 17.15
C ALA A 179 -8.64 -41.73 18.33
N TYR A 180 -7.83 -42.09 19.33
CA TYR A 180 -7.44 -41.18 20.41
C TYR A 180 -6.69 -39.95 19.87
N VAL A 181 -5.66 -40.13 19.04
CA VAL A 181 -4.91 -39.03 18.42
C VAL A 181 -5.83 -38.12 17.60
N ALA A 182 -6.82 -38.68 16.90
CA ALA A 182 -7.77 -37.90 16.11
C ALA A 182 -8.78 -37.09 16.94
N SER A 183 -9.19 -37.59 18.12
CA SER A 183 -10.29 -37.01 18.91
C SER A 183 -9.85 -36.26 20.17
N LYS A 184 -8.67 -36.59 20.72
CA LYS A 184 -8.17 -36.09 22.01
C LYS A 184 -6.85 -35.34 21.90
N VAL A 185 -6.13 -35.44 20.78
CA VAL A 185 -4.83 -34.77 20.61
C VAL A 185 -4.93 -33.69 19.54
N HIS A 186 -4.69 -32.44 19.93
CA HIS A 186 -4.74 -31.26 19.09
C HIS A 186 -3.33 -30.79 18.78
N PHE A 187 -2.91 -30.95 17.53
CA PHE A 187 -1.63 -30.46 17.05
C PHE A 187 -1.83 -29.05 16.51
N HIS A 188 -1.43 -28.06 17.29
CA HIS A 188 -1.63 -26.67 16.92
C HIS A 188 -0.58 -26.23 15.91
N ASN A 189 -1.03 -25.60 14.83
CA ASN A 189 -0.14 -24.83 13.96
C ASN A 189 0.27 -23.54 14.67
N THR A 190 1.54 -23.17 14.53
CA THR A 190 2.10 -22.03 15.28
C THR A 190 3.01 -21.15 14.42
N MET A 191 3.21 -19.92 14.88
CA MET A 191 4.26 -19.01 14.42
C MET A 191 4.97 -18.44 15.64
N VAL A 192 6.31 -18.49 15.68
CA VAL A 192 7.10 -17.97 16.82
C VAL A 192 8.14 -16.96 16.40
N ASP A 193 8.12 -15.76 16.96
CA ASP A 193 9.04 -14.68 16.61
C ASP A 193 9.67 -14.01 17.83
N ARG A 194 11.01 -14.11 17.92
CA ARG A 194 11.85 -13.44 18.92
C ARG A 194 13.31 -13.61 18.51
N LEU A 195 14.06 -12.54 18.44
CA LEU A 195 15.50 -12.59 18.24
C LEU A 195 16.12 -13.24 19.48
N THR A 196 16.87 -14.32 19.28
CA THR A 196 17.55 -15.04 20.35
C THR A 196 19.03 -15.25 20.02
N SER A 197 19.86 -15.18 21.06
CA SER A 197 21.28 -15.51 21.12
C SER A 197 21.56 -16.15 22.49
N HIS A 198 22.75 -15.95 23.04
CA HIS A 198 23.20 -16.51 24.30
C HIS A 198 24.07 -15.51 25.05
N ARG A 199 24.16 -15.66 26.37
CA ARG A 199 25.04 -14.84 27.22
C ARG A 199 26.49 -15.01 26.79
N ALA A 200 27.24 -13.91 26.78
CA ALA A 200 28.66 -13.95 26.49
C ALA A 200 29.38 -14.86 27.50
N GLY A 201 30.10 -15.87 27.00
CA GLY A 201 30.80 -16.85 27.83
C GLY A 201 29.95 -18.01 28.37
N ASP A 202 28.63 -17.97 28.21
CA ASP A 202 27.72 -19.05 28.65
C ASP A 202 26.61 -19.30 27.61
N SER A 203 26.78 -20.36 26.81
CA SER A 203 25.83 -20.75 25.77
C SER A 203 24.54 -21.37 26.29
N LEU A 204 24.46 -21.70 27.58
CA LEU A 204 23.26 -22.29 28.17
C LEU A 204 22.24 -21.23 28.56
N VAL A 205 22.63 -19.98 28.84
CA VAL A 205 21.69 -18.89 29.14
C VAL A 205 21.22 -18.22 27.84
N PRO A 206 19.93 -18.33 27.45
CA PRO A 206 19.40 -17.62 26.30
C PRO A 206 19.47 -16.11 26.55
N LEU A 207 19.97 -15.37 25.56
CA LEU A 207 19.90 -13.91 25.51
C LEU A 207 18.88 -13.52 24.44
N THR A 208 17.97 -12.61 24.75
CA THR A 208 16.85 -12.28 23.88
C THR A 208 16.57 -10.77 23.84
N GLU A 209 15.91 -10.32 22.78
CA GLU A 209 15.26 -9.02 22.77
C GLU A 209 14.00 -9.01 23.67
N PRO A 210 13.43 -7.83 23.99
CA PRO A 210 12.12 -7.73 24.61
C PRO A 210 11.03 -8.42 23.77
N TRP A 211 9.92 -8.82 24.39
CA TRP A 211 8.82 -9.52 23.72
C TRP A 211 8.27 -8.72 22.52
N PRO A 212 8.35 -9.26 21.28
CA PRO A 212 7.69 -8.66 20.12
C PRO A 212 6.15 -8.68 20.23
N THR A 213 5.47 -7.84 19.44
CA THR A 213 3.99 -7.75 19.45
C THR A 213 3.34 -9.10 19.16
N LYS A 214 3.95 -9.91 18.27
CA LYS A 214 3.51 -11.27 17.93
C LYS A 214 4.64 -12.27 18.19
N THR A 215 4.84 -12.62 19.46
CA THR A 215 5.90 -13.57 19.88
C THR A 215 5.52 -15.03 19.66
N LEU A 216 4.29 -15.43 20.01
CA LEU A 216 3.76 -16.77 19.84
C LEU A 216 2.32 -16.69 19.36
N VAL A 217 2.09 -17.08 18.12
CA VAL A 217 0.75 -17.18 17.54
C VAL A 217 0.39 -18.65 17.45
N ILE A 218 -0.79 -19.02 17.95
CA ILE A 218 -1.28 -20.40 17.99
C ILE A 218 -2.62 -20.45 17.29
N GLU A 219 -2.76 -21.32 16.31
CA GLU A 219 -4.04 -21.64 15.71
C GLU A 219 -4.79 -22.67 16.57
N ASP A 220 -5.99 -22.30 17.01
CA ASP A 220 -6.88 -23.14 17.81
C ASP A 220 -8.30 -23.08 17.26
N LEU A 221 -8.50 -23.73 16.11
CA LEU A 221 -9.79 -23.79 15.44
C LEU A 221 -10.83 -24.62 16.20
N GLN A 222 -10.40 -25.46 17.15
CA GLN A 222 -11.28 -26.30 17.95
C GLN A 222 -11.61 -25.70 19.33
N GLY A 223 -11.00 -24.56 19.69
CA GLY A 223 -11.27 -23.85 20.94
C GLY A 223 -10.90 -24.66 22.19
N VAL A 224 -9.87 -25.49 22.12
CA VAL A 224 -9.45 -26.34 23.25
C VAL A 224 -8.50 -25.62 24.21
N LEU A 225 -7.92 -24.50 23.79
CA LEU A 225 -7.07 -23.65 24.61
C LEU A 225 -7.90 -22.63 25.38
N ASN A 226 -7.40 -22.23 26.56
CA ASN A 226 -7.99 -21.09 27.27
C ASN A 226 -7.50 -19.79 26.64
N ALA A 227 -8.14 -19.37 25.55
CA ALA A 227 -7.75 -18.20 24.78
C ALA A 227 -7.75 -16.91 25.62
N LYS A 228 -8.61 -16.81 26.64
CA LYS A 228 -8.65 -15.64 27.53
C LYS A 228 -7.37 -15.52 28.37
N VAL A 229 -6.87 -16.65 28.90
CA VAL A 229 -5.64 -16.66 29.70
C VAL A 229 -4.43 -16.45 28.80
N LEU A 230 -4.34 -17.17 27.68
CA LEU A 230 -3.17 -17.11 26.81
C LEU A 230 -3.05 -15.76 26.10
N SER A 231 -4.13 -15.21 25.53
CA SER A 231 -4.10 -13.91 24.82
C SER A 231 -3.94 -12.71 25.76
N ALA A 232 -4.05 -12.90 27.09
CA ALA A 232 -3.72 -11.86 28.06
C ALA A 232 -2.20 -11.74 28.30
N LEU A 233 -1.41 -12.74 27.87
CA LEU A 233 0.04 -12.72 27.97
C LEU A 233 0.65 -11.87 26.85
N PRO A 234 1.65 -11.02 27.15
CA PRO A 234 2.30 -10.19 26.14
C PRO A 234 2.83 -11.03 24.97
N GLY A 235 2.51 -10.61 23.75
CA GLY A 235 3.01 -11.25 22.53
C GLY A 235 2.35 -12.58 22.17
N VAL A 236 1.37 -13.08 22.94
CA VAL A 236 0.70 -14.35 22.67
C VAL A 236 -0.66 -14.11 21.99
N HIS A 237 -0.90 -14.76 20.86
CA HIS A 237 -2.14 -14.59 20.09
C HIS A 237 -2.76 -15.94 19.76
N ILE A 238 -4.05 -16.10 20.04
CA ILE A 238 -4.81 -17.28 19.63
C ILE A 238 -5.65 -16.94 18.40
N ARG A 239 -5.45 -17.68 17.31
CA ARG A 239 -6.23 -17.56 16.07
C ARG A 239 -7.29 -18.65 16.04
N THR A 240 -8.55 -18.24 16.08
CA THR A 240 -9.71 -19.14 16.07
C THR A 240 -10.42 -19.15 14.73
N VAL A 241 -9.92 -18.39 13.75
CA VAL A 241 -10.49 -18.27 12.41
C VAL A 241 -9.46 -18.75 11.39
N VAL A 242 -9.90 -19.61 10.46
CA VAL A 242 -9.09 -20.13 9.36
C VAL A 242 -8.49 -18.99 8.53
N GLY A 243 -7.21 -19.07 8.19
CA GLY A 243 -6.52 -18.07 7.36
C GLY A 243 -5.78 -16.99 8.13
N GLN A 244 -6.08 -16.77 9.42
CA GLN A 244 -5.43 -15.71 10.20
C GLN A 244 -3.96 -16.03 10.49
N LEU A 245 -3.63 -17.28 10.81
CA LEU A 245 -2.24 -17.68 11.04
C LEU A 245 -1.41 -17.55 9.75
N GLU A 246 -1.99 -17.82 8.59
CA GLU A 246 -1.35 -17.62 7.29
C GLU A 246 -1.02 -16.15 7.03
N GLN A 247 -1.90 -15.22 7.42
CA GLN A 247 -1.62 -13.78 7.34
C GLN A 247 -0.46 -13.38 8.26
N ASP A 248 -0.41 -13.92 9.48
CA ASP A 248 0.70 -13.67 10.42
C ASP A 248 2.04 -14.21 9.88
N HIS A 249 2.04 -15.41 9.28
CA HIS A 249 3.21 -15.97 8.59
C HIS A 249 3.62 -15.13 7.39
N LEU A 250 2.66 -14.65 6.60
CA LEU A 250 2.91 -13.81 5.44
C LEU A 250 3.64 -12.53 5.83
N LEU A 251 3.11 -11.79 6.81
CA LEU A 251 3.73 -10.57 7.34
C LEU A 251 5.17 -10.84 7.79
N LYS A 252 5.38 -11.90 8.58
CA LYS A 252 6.72 -12.24 9.07
C LYS A 252 7.69 -12.64 7.97
N LEU A 253 7.27 -13.48 7.03
CA LEU A 253 8.13 -13.99 5.96
C LEU A 253 8.46 -12.91 4.94
N SER A 254 7.46 -12.14 4.53
CA SER A 254 7.56 -11.15 3.45
C SER A 254 8.04 -9.77 3.92
N ILE A 255 7.93 -9.41 5.20
CA ILE A 255 8.50 -8.17 5.75
C ILE A 255 9.73 -8.48 6.60
N ALA A 256 9.52 -8.98 7.83
CA ALA A 256 10.57 -9.09 8.83
C ALA A 256 11.77 -9.91 8.31
N ASN A 257 11.50 -11.14 7.91
CA ASN A 257 12.52 -12.04 7.39
C ASN A 257 13.07 -11.59 6.03
N ALA A 258 12.27 -10.96 5.16
CA ALA A 258 12.71 -10.49 3.85
C ALA A 258 13.72 -9.35 3.96
N VAL A 259 13.37 -8.29 4.70
CA VAL A 259 14.22 -7.12 4.95
C VAL A 259 15.51 -7.52 5.66
N HIS A 260 15.41 -8.41 6.66
CA HIS A 260 16.59 -8.96 7.31
C HIS A 260 17.47 -9.76 6.35
N THR A 261 16.86 -10.54 5.45
CA THR A 261 17.58 -11.33 4.44
C THR A 261 18.29 -10.40 3.45
N ALA A 262 17.65 -9.31 3.02
CA ALA A 262 18.29 -8.32 2.14
C ALA A 262 19.51 -7.64 2.80
N MET A 263 19.43 -7.38 4.11
CA MET A 263 20.47 -6.72 4.88
C MET A 263 21.69 -7.61 5.19
N VAL A 264 21.48 -8.84 5.67
CA VAL A 264 22.57 -9.64 6.27
C VAL A 264 23.70 -9.97 5.30
N TYR A 265 23.40 -10.23 4.03
CA TYR A 265 24.44 -10.55 3.03
C TYR A 265 25.27 -9.32 2.67
N LEU A 266 24.63 -8.15 2.58
CA LEU A 266 25.33 -6.89 2.35
C LEU A 266 26.28 -6.57 3.51
N LEU A 267 25.80 -6.71 4.75
CA LEU A 267 26.62 -6.54 5.94
C LEU A 267 27.79 -7.55 5.99
N ALA A 268 27.53 -8.83 5.69
CA ALA A 268 28.57 -9.86 5.66
C ALA A 268 29.67 -9.55 4.64
N LEU A 269 29.30 -9.14 3.42
CA LEU A 269 30.27 -8.74 2.38
C LEU A 269 31.05 -7.48 2.78
N THR A 270 30.44 -6.57 3.55
CA THR A 270 31.06 -5.35 4.09
C THR A 270 31.93 -5.61 5.33
N ARG A 271 32.22 -6.87 5.66
CA ARG A 271 33.01 -7.29 6.84
C ARG A 271 32.37 -6.92 8.18
N VAL A 272 31.05 -6.80 8.22
CA VAL A 272 30.31 -6.55 9.46
C VAL A 272 29.90 -7.88 10.07
N LYS A 273 30.31 -8.14 11.32
CA LYS A 273 30.01 -9.40 12.02
C LYS A 273 28.56 -9.49 12.46
N THR A 274 28.04 -8.43 13.09
CA THR A 274 26.74 -8.45 13.78
C THR A 274 25.76 -7.45 13.18
N THR A 275 24.49 -7.83 13.12
CA THR A 275 23.41 -6.98 12.58
C THR A 275 23.22 -5.65 13.30
N CYS A 276 23.51 -5.55 14.61
CA CYS A 276 23.38 -4.29 15.37
C CYS A 276 24.31 -3.17 14.88
N ASP A 277 25.36 -3.51 14.13
CA ASP A 277 26.26 -2.54 13.51
C ASP A 277 25.67 -1.88 12.25
N VAL A 278 24.46 -2.26 11.80
CA VAL A 278 23.78 -1.67 10.64
C VAL A 278 23.64 -0.15 10.75
N LEU A 279 23.51 0.38 11.97
CA LEU A 279 23.39 1.81 12.23
C LEU A 279 24.63 2.62 11.80
N LYS A 280 25.76 1.97 11.56
CA LYS A 280 26.97 2.59 10.99
C LYS A 280 26.85 2.84 9.48
N TYR A 281 25.80 2.32 8.83
CA TYR A 281 25.60 2.32 7.38
C TYR A 281 24.22 2.87 7.01
N PRO A 282 24.00 4.21 7.09
CA PRO A 282 22.71 4.83 6.80
C PRO A 282 22.17 4.52 5.39
N GLN A 283 23.06 4.28 4.42
CA GLN A 283 22.68 3.87 3.07
C GLN A 283 21.93 2.52 3.05
N ILE A 284 22.23 1.61 3.98
CA ILE A 284 21.51 0.34 4.10
C ILE A 284 20.08 0.59 4.59
N ARG A 285 19.88 1.53 5.52
CA ARG A 285 18.52 1.88 5.98
C ARG A 285 17.68 2.41 4.82
N GLN A 286 18.20 3.39 4.08
CA GLN A 286 17.51 3.95 2.91
C GLN A 286 17.17 2.89 1.86
N PHE A 287 18.10 1.97 1.60
CA PHE A 287 17.88 0.83 0.73
C PHE A 287 16.71 -0.05 1.18
N LEU A 288 16.64 -0.39 2.46
CA LEU A 288 15.58 -1.22 3.01
C LEU A 288 14.21 -0.53 2.95
N ASP A 289 14.15 0.79 3.17
CA ASP A 289 12.90 1.57 3.05
C ASP A 289 12.40 1.55 1.59
N LEU A 290 13.31 1.73 0.63
CA LEU A 290 12.98 1.72 -0.80
C LEU A 290 12.60 0.31 -1.30
N LEU A 291 13.29 -0.74 -0.86
CA LEU A 291 12.92 -2.13 -1.14
C LEU A 291 11.52 -2.44 -0.60
N TYR A 292 11.21 -1.97 0.61
CA TYR A 292 9.89 -2.16 1.22
C TYR A 292 8.81 -1.45 0.39
N ALA A 293 8.99 -0.16 0.11
CA ALA A 293 8.00 0.66 -0.59
C ALA A 293 7.77 0.23 -2.05
N LYS A 294 8.82 -0.21 -2.76
CA LYS A 294 8.74 -0.52 -4.20
C LYS A 294 8.33 -1.97 -4.49
N ASP A 295 8.68 -2.92 -3.63
CA ASP A 295 8.47 -4.35 -3.93
C ASP A 295 7.65 -5.11 -2.86
N ILE A 296 7.85 -4.82 -1.57
CA ILE A 296 7.24 -5.62 -0.49
C ILE A 296 5.82 -5.16 -0.15
N GLU A 297 5.62 -3.87 0.13
CA GLU A 297 4.30 -3.31 0.47
C GLU A 297 3.26 -3.59 -0.63
N PRO A 298 3.52 -3.30 -1.93
CA PRO A 298 2.55 -3.57 -2.99
C PRO A 298 2.15 -5.05 -3.05
N SER A 299 3.11 -5.95 -2.82
CA SER A 299 2.88 -7.40 -2.83
C SER A 299 1.97 -7.86 -1.71
N LEU A 300 2.07 -7.24 -0.53
CA LEU A 300 1.24 -7.55 0.62
C LEU A 300 -0.19 -7.04 0.44
N VAL A 301 -0.34 -5.82 -0.10
CA VAL A 301 -1.65 -5.25 -0.45
C VAL A 301 -2.38 -6.16 -1.44
N LEU A 302 -1.69 -6.63 -2.49
CA LEU A 302 -2.24 -7.58 -3.45
C LEU A 302 -2.59 -8.95 -2.84
N ARG A 303 -1.97 -9.31 -1.70
CA ARG A 303 -2.23 -10.56 -0.96
C ARG A 303 -3.19 -10.38 0.22
N GLY A 304 -3.87 -9.23 0.31
CA GLY A 304 -4.98 -9.01 1.24
C GLY A 304 -4.59 -8.47 2.61
N ILE A 305 -3.36 -7.99 2.78
CA ILE A 305 -2.91 -7.26 3.97
C ILE A 305 -3.14 -5.76 3.73
N SER A 306 -3.64 -5.02 4.72
CA SER A 306 -3.82 -3.58 4.55
C SER A 306 -2.46 -2.84 4.52
N LYS A 307 -2.42 -1.67 3.89
CA LYS A 307 -1.21 -0.85 3.86
C LYS A 307 -0.76 -0.46 5.27
N GLU A 308 -1.72 -0.17 6.15
CA GLU A 308 -1.46 0.22 7.53
C GLU A 308 -0.86 -0.94 8.34
N GLU A 309 -1.35 -2.17 8.19
CA GLU A 309 -0.82 -3.33 8.89
C GLU A 309 0.57 -3.70 8.38
N ALA A 310 0.80 -3.60 7.07
CA ALA A 310 2.12 -3.79 6.47
C ALA A 310 3.13 -2.77 7.02
N GLN A 311 2.77 -1.47 7.03
CA GLN A 311 3.64 -0.41 7.52
C GLN A 311 3.95 -0.58 9.01
N HIS A 312 2.94 -0.88 9.82
CA HIS A 312 3.13 -1.11 11.26
C HIS A 312 4.10 -2.26 11.54
N THR A 313 3.97 -3.36 10.80
CA THR A 313 4.87 -4.52 10.91
C THR A 313 6.30 -4.17 10.50
N TYR A 314 6.45 -3.37 9.44
CA TYR A 314 7.75 -2.90 8.98
C TYR A 314 8.43 -2.00 10.02
N ASP A 315 7.70 -1.05 10.59
CA ASP A 315 8.22 -0.12 11.59
C ASP A 315 8.65 -0.85 12.87
N GLU A 316 7.83 -1.80 13.35
CA GLU A 316 8.18 -2.65 14.49
C GLU A 316 9.47 -3.43 14.21
N TRP A 317 9.55 -4.07 13.04
CA TRP A 317 10.72 -4.87 12.66
C TRP A 317 11.98 -4.02 12.56
N MET A 318 11.90 -2.85 11.93
CA MET A 318 13.03 -1.95 11.81
C MET A 318 13.51 -1.44 13.16
N GLY A 319 12.60 -1.17 14.10
CA GLY A 319 12.96 -0.84 15.48
C GLY A 319 13.74 -1.95 16.21
N ARG A 320 13.59 -3.21 15.78
CA ARG A 320 14.35 -4.37 16.31
C ARG A 320 15.68 -4.54 15.61
N VAL A 321 15.73 -4.36 14.29
CA VAL A 321 16.97 -4.37 13.50
C VAL A 321 17.95 -3.28 13.98
N GLU A 322 17.43 -2.13 14.40
CA GLU A 322 18.20 -0.98 14.89
C GLU A 322 18.58 -1.07 16.38
N HIS A 323 18.46 -2.25 16.99
CA HIS A 323 18.83 -2.46 18.39
C HIS A 323 20.35 -2.39 18.60
N LYS A 324 20.84 -1.24 19.11
CA LYS A 324 22.27 -0.92 19.29
C LYS A 324 23.09 -2.00 20.01
N HIS A 325 22.49 -2.68 20.98
CA HIS A 325 23.19 -3.62 21.86
C HIS A 325 22.92 -5.10 21.55
N PHE A 326 22.06 -5.41 20.58
CA PHE A 326 21.64 -6.78 20.32
C PHE A 326 21.54 -7.04 18.82
N GLY A 327 22.39 -7.94 18.34
CA GLY A 327 22.43 -8.34 16.95
C GLY A 327 22.82 -9.80 16.81
N LEU A 328 22.36 -10.40 15.73
CA LEU A 328 22.75 -11.73 15.29
C LEU A 328 23.99 -11.68 14.40
N ASP A 329 24.77 -12.75 14.41
CA ASP A 329 25.91 -12.92 13.51
C ASP A 329 25.44 -13.07 12.05
N ASN A 330 25.94 -12.21 11.16
CA ASN A 330 25.52 -12.13 9.76
C ASN A 330 25.84 -13.42 8.99
N PHE A 331 26.93 -14.11 9.31
CA PHE A 331 27.33 -15.35 8.65
C PHE A 331 26.51 -16.55 9.13
N TRP A 332 26.15 -16.57 10.42
CA TRP A 332 25.21 -17.56 10.94
C TRP A 332 23.82 -17.41 10.31
N VAL A 333 23.30 -16.18 10.27
CA VAL A 333 21.97 -15.93 9.69
C VAL A 333 21.97 -16.05 8.16
N GLY A 334 23.09 -15.84 7.50
CA GLY A 334 23.24 -15.96 6.04
C GLY A 334 23.24 -17.39 5.48
N GLN A 335 23.20 -18.44 6.30
CA GLN A 335 23.16 -19.82 5.79
C GLN A 335 21.81 -20.16 5.13
N ASN A 336 21.78 -21.15 4.23
CA ASN A 336 20.60 -21.54 3.43
C ASN A 336 20.04 -20.41 2.56
N ALA A 337 20.93 -19.69 1.88
CA ALA A 337 20.61 -18.41 1.26
C ALA A 337 19.54 -18.49 0.16
N MET A 338 19.64 -19.42 -0.79
CA MET A 338 18.66 -19.53 -1.88
C MET A 338 17.28 -19.99 -1.41
N LEU A 339 17.20 -20.84 -0.39
CA LEU A 339 15.93 -21.22 0.24
C LEU A 339 15.25 -19.99 0.86
N LYS A 340 16.01 -19.21 1.64
CA LYS A 340 15.53 -17.96 2.26
C LYS A 340 15.14 -16.93 1.21
N TYR A 341 15.92 -16.78 0.15
CA TYR A 341 15.60 -15.90 -0.98
C TYR A 341 14.25 -16.25 -1.58
N GLY A 342 14.03 -17.52 -1.93
CA GLY A 342 12.77 -17.99 -2.53
C GLY A 342 11.55 -17.67 -1.67
N VAL A 343 11.57 -18.05 -0.40
CA VAL A 343 10.38 -17.94 0.47
C VAL A 343 10.15 -16.54 1.04
N ARG A 344 11.19 -15.71 1.16
CA ARG A 344 11.12 -14.39 1.83
C ARG A 344 11.10 -13.22 0.85
N LEU A 345 11.93 -13.25 -0.18
CA LEU A 345 12.11 -12.13 -1.12
C LEU A 345 11.37 -12.39 -2.43
N PHE A 346 11.70 -13.50 -3.11
CA PHE A 346 11.14 -13.81 -4.42
C PHE A 346 9.62 -14.05 -4.39
N SER A 347 9.08 -14.58 -3.29
CA SER A 347 7.64 -14.70 -3.09
C SER A 347 6.88 -13.38 -3.23
N ASN A 348 7.53 -12.23 -2.92
CA ASN A 348 6.94 -10.92 -3.16
C ASN A 348 6.88 -10.57 -4.65
N VAL A 349 7.97 -10.87 -5.37
CA VAL A 349 8.11 -10.65 -6.82
C VAL A 349 7.10 -11.50 -7.58
N GLU A 350 7.03 -12.80 -7.26
CA GLU A 350 6.09 -13.75 -7.86
C GLU A 350 4.65 -13.26 -7.70
N ALA A 351 4.27 -12.88 -6.47
CA ALA A 351 2.92 -12.38 -6.20
C ALA A 351 2.60 -11.07 -6.95
N ASN A 352 3.56 -10.14 -7.05
CA ASN A 352 3.35 -8.90 -7.80
C ASN A 352 3.18 -9.16 -9.29
N ILE A 353 4.05 -9.98 -9.91
CA ILE A 353 3.97 -10.28 -11.35
C ILE A 353 2.67 -11.02 -11.69
N ILE A 354 2.24 -11.97 -10.85
CA ILE A 354 1.00 -12.72 -11.07
C ILE A 354 -0.25 -11.80 -10.98
N LYS A 355 -0.22 -10.78 -10.11
CA LYS A 355 -1.40 -9.96 -9.79
C LYS A 355 -1.39 -8.56 -10.40
N ASN A 356 -0.28 -8.13 -11.00
CA ASN A 356 -0.12 -6.82 -11.62
C ASN A 356 0.77 -6.92 -12.88
N GLU A 357 0.15 -6.91 -14.06
CA GLU A 357 0.82 -7.05 -15.36
C GLU A 357 1.84 -5.93 -15.64
N ASN A 358 1.66 -4.76 -15.04
CA ASN A 358 2.54 -3.60 -15.20
C ASN A 358 3.69 -3.58 -14.20
N TYR A 359 3.69 -4.46 -13.20
CA TYR A 359 4.78 -4.51 -12.23
C TYR A 359 6.07 -5.02 -12.89
N ARG A 360 7.16 -4.35 -12.56
CA ARG A 360 8.53 -4.80 -12.83
C ARG A 360 9.31 -4.72 -11.52
N PRO A 361 10.09 -5.74 -11.15
CA PRO A 361 10.90 -5.71 -9.94
C PRO A 361 11.82 -4.49 -9.92
N SER A 362 11.93 -3.83 -8.77
CA SER A 362 12.76 -2.63 -8.67
C SER A 362 14.25 -2.97 -8.76
N VAL A 363 15.06 -1.95 -9.05
CA VAL A 363 16.53 -2.06 -8.97
C VAL A 363 17.03 -2.47 -7.58
N PHE A 364 16.26 -2.20 -6.52
CA PHE A 364 16.60 -2.61 -5.14
C PHE A 364 16.38 -4.11 -4.93
N MET A 365 15.31 -4.68 -5.49
CA MET A 365 15.13 -6.13 -5.51
C MET A 365 16.23 -6.81 -6.34
N ALA A 366 16.58 -6.23 -7.50
CA ALA A 366 17.66 -6.76 -8.34
C ALA A 366 19.02 -6.71 -7.63
N PHE A 367 19.32 -5.60 -6.94
CA PHE A 367 20.52 -5.44 -6.13
C PHE A 367 20.57 -6.46 -4.98
N THR A 368 19.46 -6.65 -4.27
CA THR A 368 19.34 -7.65 -3.20
C THR A 368 19.71 -9.04 -3.70
N THR A 369 19.12 -9.46 -4.82
CA THR A 369 19.40 -10.76 -5.44
C THR A 369 20.86 -10.87 -5.85
N ALA A 370 21.42 -9.85 -6.50
CA ALA A 370 22.82 -9.82 -6.93
C ALA A 370 23.80 -9.94 -5.75
N VAL A 371 23.50 -9.30 -4.61
CA VAL A 371 24.30 -9.39 -3.37
C VAL A 371 24.27 -10.81 -2.79
N ILE A 372 23.12 -11.48 -2.80
CA ILE A 372 23.00 -12.88 -2.36
C ILE A 372 23.84 -13.80 -3.26
N LEU A 373 23.78 -13.62 -4.58
CA LEU A 373 24.61 -14.37 -5.52
C LEU A 373 26.10 -14.09 -5.29
N ARG A 374 26.47 -12.84 -5.05
CA ARG A 374 27.86 -12.47 -4.73
C ARG A 374 28.36 -13.15 -3.46
N TYR A 375 27.51 -13.26 -2.43
CA TYR A 375 27.83 -13.99 -1.20
C TYR A 375 28.02 -15.49 -1.45
N LEU A 376 27.25 -16.08 -2.35
CA LEU A 376 27.36 -17.50 -2.74
C LEU A 376 28.45 -17.79 -3.79
N THR A 377 29.31 -16.82 -4.12
CA THR A 377 30.36 -16.99 -5.13
C THR A 377 31.67 -17.46 -4.48
N PRO A 378 32.15 -18.69 -4.76
CA PRO A 378 33.40 -19.19 -4.20
C PRO A 378 34.64 -18.49 -4.78
N THR A 379 35.72 -18.44 -4.00
CA THR A 379 37.03 -17.99 -4.49
C THR A 379 37.90 -19.10 -5.08
N GLN A 380 37.56 -20.36 -4.83
CA GLN A 380 38.35 -21.54 -5.22
C GLN A 380 37.42 -22.68 -5.67
N VAL A 381 37.96 -23.60 -6.47
CA VAL A 381 37.25 -24.79 -6.97
C VAL A 381 36.95 -25.77 -5.84
N ASP A 382 37.94 -25.96 -4.97
CA ASP A 382 37.93 -27.04 -3.98
C ASP A 382 37.00 -26.68 -2.81
N SER A 383 36.02 -27.54 -2.59
CA SER A 383 35.19 -27.58 -1.39
C SER A 383 35.67 -28.68 -0.45
N ARG A 384 35.69 -28.41 0.86
CA ARG A 384 35.86 -29.48 1.86
C ARG A 384 34.50 -30.07 2.20
N LYS A 385 34.43 -31.35 2.54
CA LYS A 385 33.19 -31.96 3.07
C LYS A 385 33.11 -31.77 4.57
N GLU A 386 31.93 -31.44 5.08
CA GLU A 386 31.64 -31.50 6.52
C GLU A 386 31.79 -32.97 6.99
N GLU A 387 32.68 -33.25 7.95
CA GLU A 387 32.89 -34.59 8.55
C GLU A 387 32.95 -35.79 7.55
N GLY A 388 33.65 -35.63 6.43
CA GLY A 388 33.97 -36.72 5.48
C GLY A 388 32.86 -37.12 4.50
N ASN A 389 31.58 -37.05 4.91
CA ASN A 389 30.40 -37.41 4.08
C ASN A 389 29.27 -36.36 4.07
N GLY A 390 29.44 -35.22 4.74
CA GLY A 390 28.45 -34.13 4.77
C GLY A 390 28.49 -33.19 3.55
N PRO A 391 27.66 -32.12 3.56
CA PRO A 391 27.55 -31.17 2.47
C PRO A 391 28.87 -30.45 2.16
N GLU A 392 28.99 -29.97 0.91
CA GLU A 392 30.17 -29.24 0.45
C GLU A 392 30.26 -27.85 1.09
N VAL A 393 31.40 -27.57 1.72
CA VAL A 393 31.74 -26.28 2.31
C VAL A 393 32.60 -25.50 1.32
N PHE A 394 32.07 -24.36 0.88
CA PHE A 394 32.74 -23.43 -0.03
C PHE A 394 33.39 -22.29 0.74
N VAL A 395 34.38 -21.64 0.12
CA VAL A 395 35.05 -20.45 0.66
C VAL A 395 34.69 -19.24 -0.20
N GLY A 396 34.03 -18.26 0.39
CA GLY A 396 33.74 -16.96 -0.21
C GLY A 396 34.73 -15.87 0.23
N ALA A 397 34.62 -14.70 -0.40
CA ALA A 397 35.40 -13.52 -0.05
C ALA A 397 34.54 -12.26 0.08
N MET A 398 34.71 -11.58 1.22
CA MET A 398 34.21 -10.24 1.53
C MET A 398 34.91 -9.19 0.67
N ASP A 399 34.39 -7.97 0.68
CA ASP A 399 34.95 -6.84 -0.06
C ASP A 399 36.36 -6.49 0.42
N SER A 400 37.17 -5.91 -0.48
CA SER A 400 38.53 -5.49 -0.14
C SER A 400 38.50 -4.20 0.69
N ILE A 401 39.41 -4.08 1.66
CA ILE A 401 39.58 -2.84 2.44
C ILE A 401 40.31 -1.84 1.54
N GLN A 402 39.71 -0.69 1.26
CA GLN A 402 40.29 0.33 0.37
C GLN A 402 41.47 1.09 1.01
N ASP A 403 41.50 1.18 2.33
CA ASP A 403 42.63 1.76 3.06
C ASP A 403 43.78 0.74 3.09
N ARG A 404 44.81 1.01 2.27
CA ARG A 404 46.02 0.16 2.12
C ARG A 404 46.95 0.21 3.34
N THR A 405 46.55 0.92 4.40
CA THR A 405 47.27 0.90 5.67
C THR A 405 47.13 -0.51 6.27
N PRO A 406 48.23 -1.25 6.51
CA PRO A 406 48.12 -2.62 6.97
C PRO A 406 47.55 -2.65 8.40
N ILE A 407 46.25 -2.91 8.53
CA ILE A 407 45.67 -3.42 9.77
C ILE A 407 45.97 -4.92 9.79
N TYR A 408 47.26 -5.29 9.83
CA TYR A 408 47.63 -6.61 10.30
C TYR A 408 47.38 -6.62 11.81
N SER A 409 46.13 -6.81 12.21
CA SER A 409 45.87 -7.39 13.52
C SER A 409 46.31 -8.85 13.42
N THR A 410 47.53 -9.13 13.86
CA THR A 410 47.99 -10.50 14.14
C THR A 410 47.19 -11.16 15.27
N THR A 411 46.20 -10.45 15.84
CA THR A 411 45.41 -10.86 16.99
C THR A 411 43.96 -11.29 16.67
N GLU A 412 43.38 -10.89 15.52
CA GLU A 412 42.03 -11.35 15.15
C GLU A 412 42.06 -12.76 14.53
N LYS A 413 41.72 -13.74 15.38
CA LYS A 413 41.62 -15.15 15.00
C LYS A 413 40.31 -15.40 14.24
N ALA A 414 40.35 -16.31 13.26
CA ALA A 414 39.14 -16.85 12.65
C ALA A 414 38.19 -17.35 13.75
N TYR A 415 36.90 -17.06 13.60
CA TYR A 415 35.88 -17.48 14.57
C TYR A 415 34.90 -18.44 13.92
N VAL A 416 34.41 -19.41 14.72
CA VAL A 416 33.38 -20.37 14.31
C VAL A 416 32.03 -19.75 14.60
N TYR A 417 31.13 -19.73 13.61
CA TYR A 417 29.79 -19.14 13.77
C TYR A 417 28.65 -20.16 13.61
N ALA A 418 28.86 -21.30 12.96
CA ALA A 418 27.86 -22.37 12.82
C ALA A 418 28.53 -23.67 12.39
N ASN A 419 28.23 -24.82 13.01
CA ASN A 419 28.63 -26.16 12.52
C ASN A 419 30.10 -26.27 12.03
N GLY A 420 31.04 -25.62 12.72
CA GLY A 420 32.45 -25.64 12.31
C GLY A 420 32.81 -24.79 11.08
N LEU A 421 31.87 -23.98 10.56
CA LEU A 421 32.11 -22.94 9.57
C LEU A 421 32.79 -21.73 10.21
N THR A 422 33.78 -21.20 9.52
CA THR A 422 34.63 -20.12 10.00
C THR A 422 34.53 -18.86 9.15
N ALA A 423 34.71 -17.70 9.81
CA ALA A 423 34.88 -16.42 9.15
C ALA A 423 36.08 -15.67 9.75
N ASN A 424 36.74 -14.86 8.93
CA ASN A 424 37.85 -14.02 9.33
C ASN A 424 37.72 -12.63 8.68
N LEU A 425 37.38 -11.63 9.48
CA LEU A 425 37.16 -10.25 9.01
C LEU A 425 38.45 -9.60 8.52
N SER A 426 39.62 -9.99 9.05
CA SER A 426 40.92 -9.46 8.63
C SER A 426 41.31 -9.97 7.22
N THR A 427 41.23 -11.28 6.98
CA THR A 427 41.52 -11.86 5.66
C THR A 427 40.38 -11.67 4.66
N GLY A 428 39.16 -11.44 5.15
CA GLY A 428 37.94 -11.33 4.35
C GLY A 428 37.41 -12.68 3.86
N LYS A 429 37.91 -13.80 4.38
CA LYS A 429 37.44 -15.15 4.00
C LYS A 429 36.32 -15.61 4.93
N TYR A 430 35.33 -16.28 4.36
CA TYR A 430 34.29 -16.98 5.10
C TYR A 430 33.93 -18.29 4.42
N GLU A 431 33.47 -19.25 5.20
CA GLU A 431 32.93 -20.50 4.68
C GLU A 431 31.41 -20.39 4.46
N PHE A 432 30.81 -21.21 3.60
CA PHE A 432 29.35 -21.28 3.48
C PHE A 432 28.89 -22.60 2.86
N LEU A 433 27.60 -22.91 3.04
CA LEU A 433 26.93 -24.07 2.45
C LEU A 433 25.97 -23.62 1.33
N ASP A 434 25.81 -24.46 0.30
CA ASP A 434 24.89 -24.25 -0.82
C ASP A 434 24.08 -25.54 -1.13
N GLY A 435 23.37 -26.03 -0.12
CA GLY A 435 22.62 -27.29 -0.20
C GLY A 435 23.51 -28.53 -0.41
N GLU A 436 22.88 -29.68 -0.66
CA GLU A 436 23.57 -30.99 -0.71
C GLU A 436 24.58 -31.11 -1.87
N HIS A 437 24.34 -30.43 -3.00
CA HIS A 437 25.14 -30.57 -4.22
C HIS A 437 25.96 -29.34 -4.61
N GLY A 438 25.79 -28.20 -3.92
CA GLY A 438 26.55 -26.97 -4.18
C GLY A 438 26.36 -26.40 -5.58
N HIS A 439 25.18 -26.57 -6.17
CA HIS A 439 24.92 -26.29 -7.58
C HIS A 439 25.07 -24.80 -7.93
N THR A 440 24.50 -23.92 -7.11
CA THR A 440 24.58 -22.46 -7.27
C THR A 440 26.03 -22.00 -7.18
N ALA A 441 26.74 -22.43 -6.14
CA ALA A 441 28.14 -22.09 -5.90
C ALA A 441 29.04 -22.51 -7.09
N LYS A 442 28.84 -23.71 -7.63
CA LYS A 442 29.59 -24.24 -8.79
C LYS A 442 29.31 -23.45 -10.07
N ILE A 443 28.05 -23.06 -10.33
CA ILE A 443 27.69 -22.22 -11.49
C ILE A 443 28.34 -20.84 -11.35
N LEU A 444 28.16 -20.19 -10.20
CA LEU A 444 28.66 -18.85 -9.94
C LEU A 444 30.19 -18.80 -9.97
N TRP A 445 30.88 -19.82 -9.45
CA TRP A 445 32.34 -19.92 -9.54
C TRP A 445 32.82 -19.89 -10.98
N LYS A 446 32.30 -20.77 -11.86
CA LYS A 446 32.71 -20.84 -13.29
C LYS A 446 32.55 -19.50 -13.99
N THR A 447 31.42 -18.84 -13.76
CA THR A 447 31.11 -17.54 -14.35
C THR A 447 31.99 -16.43 -13.80
N SER A 448 32.24 -16.40 -12.50
CA SER A 448 33.10 -15.38 -11.87
C SER A 448 34.53 -15.41 -12.41
N GLN A 449 35.07 -16.59 -12.74
CA GLN A 449 36.41 -16.70 -13.32
C GLN A 449 36.51 -16.03 -14.69
N LYS A 450 35.46 -16.13 -15.52
CA LYS A 450 35.40 -15.44 -16.81
C LYS A 450 35.39 -13.92 -16.64
N VAL A 451 34.59 -13.41 -15.70
CA VAL A 451 34.50 -11.97 -15.40
C VAL A 451 35.85 -11.42 -14.89
N LEU A 452 36.51 -12.17 -13.99
CA LEU A 452 37.81 -11.79 -13.45
C LEU A 452 38.91 -11.84 -14.52
N ALA A 453 38.91 -12.84 -15.41
CA ALA A 453 39.85 -12.92 -16.52
C ALA A 453 39.70 -11.75 -17.50
N ALA A 454 38.47 -11.38 -17.85
CA ALA A 454 38.19 -10.22 -18.71
C ALA A 454 38.59 -8.89 -18.04
N SER A 455 38.39 -8.76 -16.73
CA SER A 455 38.72 -7.54 -15.98
C SER A 455 40.23 -7.26 -15.94
N LYS A 456 41.07 -8.30 -15.85
CA LYS A 456 42.55 -8.19 -15.87
C LYS A 456 43.13 -7.76 -17.23
N SER A 457 42.43 -8.04 -18.32
CA SER A 457 42.84 -7.67 -19.68
C SER A 457 42.77 -6.15 -19.97
N SER A 458 42.07 -5.39 -19.11
CA SER A 458 41.82 -3.95 -19.31
C SER A 458 42.87 -3.01 -18.71
N SER A 459 43.91 -3.52 -18.04
CA SER A 459 44.96 -2.72 -17.38
C SER A 459 46.37 -3.09 -17.87
N HIS A 460 46.83 -2.38 -18.92
CA HIS A 460 48.19 -2.26 -19.51
C HIS A 460 48.94 -3.48 -20.11
N ASP A 461 49.43 -3.22 -21.34
CA ASP A 461 50.38 -3.88 -22.27
C ASP A 461 50.10 -5.27 -22.90
N PHE A 462 50.09 -5.27 -24.24
CA PHE A 462 49.93 -6.38 -25.20
C PHE A 462 51.07 -7.43 -25.09
N PRO A 463 50.84 -8.74 -25.41
CA PRO A 463 50.64 -9.18 -26.80
C PRO A 463 49.42 -10.09 -27.03
N LYS A 464 48.98 -10.12 -28.29
CA LYS A 464 47.85 -10.89 -28.83
C LYS A 464 47.84 -12.34 -28.35
N SER A 465 47.00 -12.64 -27.36
CA SER A 465 46.48 -13.99 -27.15
C SER A 465 45.19 -14.13 -27.95
N THR A 466 45.14 -15.12 -28.85
CA THR A 466 43.99 -15.49 -29.69
C THR A 466 42.82 -16.11 -28.90
N ARG A 467 42.71 -15.84 -27.59
CA ARG A 467 41.78 -16.51 -26.67
C ARG A 467 41.06 -15.61 -25.65
N ALA A 468 41.16 -14.28 -25.76
CA ALA A 468 40.39 -13.38 -24.89
C ALA A 468 38.94 -13.29 -25.39
N GLU A 469 37.98 -13.81 -24.60
CA GLU A 469 36.54 -13.64 -24.83
C GLU A 469 36.19 -12.13 -24.85
N SER A 470 35.32 -11.73 -25.76
CA SER A 470 34.85 -10.34 -25.89
C SER A 470 33.98 -9.92 -24.68
N SER A 471 33.89 -8.62 -24.40
CA SER A 471 33.07 -8.10 -23.29
C SER A 471 31.58 -8.51 -23.39
N SER A 472 31.05 -8.62 -24.61
CA SER A 472 29.68 -9.09 -24.86
C SER A 472 29.48 -10.57 -24.55
N GLU A 473 30.48 -11.43 -24.81
CA GLU A 473 30.43 -12.86 -24.48
C GLU A 473 30.51 -13.11 -22.97
N VAL A 474 31.29 -12.29 -22.26
CA VAL A 474 31.35 -12.34 -20.79
C VAL A 474 30.01 -11.94 -20.19
N SER A 475 29.41 -10.84 -20.66
CA SER A 475 28.09 -10.39 -20.18
C SER A 475 26.98 -11.40 -20.50
N SER A 476 26.99 -12.02 -21.69
CA SER A 476 26.01 -13.07 -22.02
C SER A 476 26.19 -14.31 -21.15
N GLY A 477 27.44 -14.72 -20.87
CA GLY A 477 27.75 -15.81 -19.96
C GLY A 477 27.29 -15.56 -18.52
N VAL A 478 27.38 -14.32 -18.04
CA VAL A 478 26.82 -13.92 -16.74
C VAL A 478 25.30 -14.01 -16.74
N GLY A 479 24.64 -13.49 -17.79
CA GLY A 479 23.18 -13.57 -17.95
C GLY A 479 22.66 -15.00 -17.88
N VAL A 480 23.29 -15.94 -18.62
CA VAL A 480 22.90 -17.36 -18.62
C VAL A 480 23.06 -18.00 -17.24
N ALA A 481 24.15 -17.70 -16.54
CA ALA A 481 24.40 -18.26 -15.21
C ALA A 481 23.39 -17.75 -14.16
N VAL A 482 23.10 -16.45 -14.17
CA VAL A 482 22.10 -15.86 -13.27
C VAL A 482 20.71 -16.42 -13.57
N ALA A 483 20.31 -16.48 -14.85
CA ALA A 483 19.04 -17.09 -15.23
C ALA A 483 18.96 -18.56 -14.79
N SER A 484 20.03 -19.34 -14.95
CA SER A 484 20.08 -20.74 -14.50
C SER A 484 19.90 -20.89 -12.99
N VAL A 485 20.50 -19.99 -12.20
CA VAL A 485 20.32 -20.01 -10.73
C VAL A 485 18.89 -19.59 -10.36
N LEU A 486 18.36 -18.54 -10.97
CA LEU A 486 17.01 -18.06 -10.70
C LEU A 486 15.93 -19.07 -11.10
N SER A 487 16.12 -19.81 -12.19
CA SER A 487 15.24 -20.91 -12.61
C SER A 487 15.19 -22.09 -11.63
N SER A 488 16.13 -22.18 -10.67
CA SER A 488 16.03 -23.16 -9.57
C SER A 488 15.07 -22.72 -8.46
N VAL A 489 14.67 -21.44 -8.45
CA VAL A 489 13.71 -20.89 -7.48
C VAL A 489 12.30 -21.17 -7.98
N LYS A 490 11.52 -21.88 -7.16
CA LYS A 490 10.12 -22.19 -7.46
C LYS A 490 9.35 -20.90 -7.78
N GLY A 491 8.64 -20.90 -8.91
CA GLY A 491 7.81 -19.78 -9.37
C GLY A 491 8.47 -18.87 -10.41
N PHE A 492 9.79 -18.99 -10.61
CA PHE A 492 10.49 -18.20 -11.63
C PHE A 492 10.28 -18.80 -13.03
N ASP A 493 9.87 -17.95 -13.98
CA ASP A 493 9.66 -18.35 -15.38
C ASP A 493 10.37 -17.39 -16.34
N ILE A 494 11.50 -17.84 -16.91
CA ILE A 494 12.29 -17.01 -17.82
C ILE A 494 11.54 -16.61 -19.11
N ALA A 495 10.45 -17.29 -19.46
CA ALA A 495 9.64 -16.94 -20.63
C ALA A 495 8.78 -15.68 -20.43
N ASN A 496 8.60 -15.23 -19.18
CA ASN A 496 7.89 -13.99 -18.88
C ASN A 496 8.83 -12.78 -18.99
N ASP A 497 8.42 -11.75 -19.72
CA ASP A 497 9.22 -10.54 -19.96
C ASP A 497 9.67 -9.82 -18.68
N ALA A 498 8.83 -9.79 -17.64
CA ALA A 498 9.18 -9.17 -16.37
C ALA A 498 10.28 -9.95 -15.63
N TYR A 499 10.20 -11.29 -15.63
CA TYR A 499 11.24 -12.15 -15.06
C TYR A 499 12.53 -12.11 -15.87
N ALA A 500 12.45 -12.05 -17.20
CA ALA A 500 13.61 -11.93 -18.09
C ALA A 500 14.34 -10.60 -17.88
N SER A 501 13.59 -9.49 -17.84
CA SER A 501 14.15 -8.16 -17.53
C SER A 501 14.81 -8.14 -16.15
N PHE A 502 14.13 -8.70 -15.15
CA PHE A 502 14.68 -8.78 -13.80
C PHE A 502 15.98 -9.59 -13.73
N ALA A 503 16.05 -10.75 -14.41
CA ALA A 503 17.27 -11.54 -14.47
C ALA A 503 18.42 -10.79 -15.17
N ALA A 504 18.13 -9.97 -16.17
CA ALA A 504 19.12 -9.12 -16.82
C ALA A 504 19.65 -8.03 -15.88
N ASP A 505 18.78 -7.37 -15.11
CA ASP A 505 19.19 -6.37 -14.12
C ASP A 505 20.03 -6.98 -13.00
N VAL A 506 19.64 -8.17 -12.50
CA VAL A 506 20.42 -8.94 -11.53
C VAL A 506 21.79 -9.31 -12.11
N ALA A 507 21.84 -9.75 -13.38
CA ALA A 507 23.10 -10.11 -14.03
C ALA A 507 24.05 -8.92 -14.17
N ALA A 508 23.54 -7.74 -14.54
CA ALA A 508 24.33 -6.52 -14.65
C ALA A 508 24.93 -6.11 -13.29
N LEU A 509 24.11 -6.13 -12.22
CA LEU A 509 24.57 -5.80 -10.87
C LEU A 509 25.53 -6.87 -10.32
N TYR A 510 25.23 -8.15 -10.54
CA TYR A 510 26.09 -9.25 -10.11
C TYR A 510 27.47 -9.17 -10.79
N GLN A 511 27.52 -8.91 -12.10
CA GLN A 511 28.77 -8.72 -12.84
C GLN A 511 29.63 -7.60 -12.23
N ARG A 512 29.01 -6.46 -11.87
CA ARG A 512 29.71 -5.36 -11.18
C ARG A 512 30.30 -5.82 -9.85
N LEU A 513 29.51 -6.53 -9.03
CA LEU A 513 29.90 -7.03 -7.71
C LEU A 513 31.04 -8.08 -7.75
N VAL A 514 31.10 -8.94 -8.78
CA VAL A 514 32.17 -9.95 -8.90
C VAL A 514 33.41 -9.44 -9.63
N SER A 515 33.34 -8.31 -10.33
CA SER A 515 34.48 -7.74 -11.07
C SER A 515 35.64 -7.30 -10.15
N GLY A 516 35.35 -7.05 -8.87
CA GLY A 516 36.31 -6.54 -7.89
C GLY A 516 36.65 -5.06 -8.06
N LYS A 517 35.97 -4.33 -8.97
CA LYS A 517 36.20 -2.90 -9.21
C LYS A 517 35.55 -1.99 -8.16
N GLN A 518 34.44 -2.44 -7.57
CA GLN A 518 33.66 -1.73 -6.56
C GLN A 518 33.27 -2.73 -5.47
N THR A 519 33.13 -2.23 -4.24
CA THR A 519 32.54 -2.96 -3.12
C THR A 519 31.01 -3.06 -3.28
N ALA A 520 30.37 -3.96 -2.53
CA ALA A 520 28.92 -4.06 -2.49
C ALA A 520 28.27 -2.77 -1.96
N LEU A 521 28.92 -2.09 -1.01
CA LEU A 521 28.44 -0.83 -0.45
C LEU A 521 28.53 0.33 -1.46
N GLU A 522 29.66 0.46 -2.19
CA GLU A 522 29.77 1.45 -3.27
C GLU A 522 28.79 1.18 -4.41
N THR A 523 28.56 -0.10 -4.72
CA THR A 523 27.55 -0.49 -5.71
C THR A 523 26.15 -0.07 -5.24
N LEU A 524 25.84 -0.21 -3.94
CA LEU A 524 24.58 0.29 -3.38
C LEU A 524 24.49 1.81 -3.47
N GLU A 525 25.56 2.53 -3.13
CA GLU A 525 25.60 4.00 -3.23
C GLU A 525 25.39 4.48 -4.66
N ASP A 526 25.93 3.78 -5.65
CA ASP A 526 25.66 4.02 -7.07
C ASP A 526 24.18 3.78 -7.42
N VAL A 527 23.60 2.67 -6.94
CA VAL A 527 22.18 2.36 -7.17
C VAL A 527 21.29 3.45 -6.56
N LEU A 528 21.55 3.85 -5.31
CA LEU A 528 20.83 4.92 -4.63
C LEU A 528 21.01 6.26 -5.34
N ARG A 529 22.25 6.62 -5.71
CA ARG A 529 22.55 7.87 -6.43
C ARG A 529 21.90 7.92 -7.80
N ASN A 530 21.92 6.82 -8.56
CA ASN A 530 21.26 6.75 -9.86
C ASN A 530 19.74 6.83 -9.70
N HIS A 531 19.18 6.20 -8.66
CA HIS A 531 17.76 6.35 -8.33
C HIS A 531 17.41 7.82 -8.07
N HIS A 532 18.16 8.49 -7.18
CA HIS A 532 17.98 9.92 -6.90
C HIS A 532 18.15 10.77 -8.17
N THR A 533 19.17 10.52 -8.98
CA THR A 533 19.40 11.28 -10.22
C THR A 533 18.27 11.07 -11.23
N SER A 534 17.70 9.86 -11.30
CA SER A 534 16.56 9.57 -12.18
C SER A 534 15.23 10.18 -11.71
N GLU A 535 15.16 10.52 -10.41
CA GLU A 535 14.04 11.23 -9.81
C GLU A 535 14.07 12.73 -10.14
N TYR A 536 15.26 13.35 -10.14
CA TYR A 536 15.40 14.77 -10.48
C TYR A 536 15.54 15.00 -11.99
N LEU A 537 14.88 16.03 -12.49
CA LEU A 537 14.99 16.46 -13.88
C LEU A 537 16.23 17.35 -14.02
N ALA A 538 17.04 17.11 -15.06
CA ALA A 538 18.37 17.69 -15.22
C ALA A 538 18.40 18.89 -16.18
N THR A 539 17.37 19.07 -17.01
CA THR A 539 17.28 20.15 -17.99
C THR A 539 15.89 20.78 -18.02
N LYS A 540 15.79 22.00 -18.56
CA LYS A 540 14.48 22.64 -18.79
C LYS A 540 13.61 21.84 -19.75
N GLU A 541 14.18 21.29 -20.81
CA GLU A 541 13.47 20.40 -21.73
C GLU A 541 12.93 19.14 -21.03
N GLU A 542 13.69 18.52 -20.13
CA GLU A 542 13.21 17.39 -19.33
C GLU A 542 12.08 17.81 -18.38
N VAL A 543 12.19 18.97 -17.74
CA VAL A 543 11.11 19.57 -16.92
C VAL A 543 9.85 19.77 -17.76
N ALA A 544 9.97 20.44 -18.90
CA ALA A 544 8.84 20.74 -19.77
C ALA A 544 8.17 19.47 -20.29
N THR A 545 8.96 18.48 -20.71
CA THR A 545 8.46 17.18 -21.18
C THR A 545 7.71 16.45 -20.07
N PHE A 546 8.32 16.34 -18.89
CA PHE A 546 7.72 15.60 -17.79
C PHE A 546 6.47 16.29 -17.22
N VAL A 547 6.43 17.63 -17.16
CA VAL A 547 5.21 18.37 -16.78
C VAL A 547 4.07 18.05 -17.74
N ARG A 548 4.31 18.06 -19.05
CA ARG A 548 3.29 17.70 -20.04
C ARG A 548 2.82 16.25 -19.89
N GLU A 549 3.73 15.32 -19.65
CA GLU A 549 3.41 13.91 -19.39
C GLU A 549 2.56 13.73 -18.11
N ALA A 550 2.94 14.41 -17.03
CA ALA A 550 2.21 14.38 -15.77
C ALA A 550 0.80 14.99 -15.94
N VAL A 551 0.69 16.13 -16.62
CA VAL A 551 -0.59 16.77 -16.93
C VAL A 551 -1.42 15.94 -17.89
N ALA A 552 -0.84 15.16 -18.81
CA ALA A 552 -1.60 14.28 -19.70
C ALA A 552 -2.13 13.02 -18.99
N SER A 553 -1.37 12.51 -18.01
CA SER A 553 -1.67 11.25 -17.32
C SER A 553 -2.51 11.39 -16.05
N VAL A 554 -2.59 12.58 -15.44
CA VAL A 554 -3.33 12.77 -14.18
C VAL A 554 -4.81 12.41 -14.32
N GLN A 555 -5.41 11.78 -13.30
CA GLN A 555 -6.86 11.60 -13.22
C GLN A 555 -7.51 12.83 -12.60
N ILE A 556 -8.55 13.34 -13.25
CA ILE A 556 -9.24 14.58 -12.88
C ILE A 556 -10.39 14.32 -11.91
N ILE A 557 -10.58 15.26 -10.99
CA ILE A 557 -11.84 15.42 -10.28
C ILE A 557 -12.55 16.65 -10.84
N ASP A 558 -13.66 16.44 -11.54
CA ASP A 558 -14.46 17.54 -12.03
C ASP A 558 -15.42 18.00 -10.93
N VAL A 559 -14.97 19.01 -10.19
CA VAL A 559 -15.63 19.44 -8.96
C VAL A 559 -16.99 20.09 -9.18
N HIS A 560 -17.44 20.36 -10.42
CA HIS A 560 -18.76 20.91 -10.68
C HIS A 560 -19.25 20.73 -12.13
N THR A 561 -20.41 20.09 -12.28
CA THR A 561 -21.08 19.85 -13.56
C THR A 561 -22.61 19.93 -13.43
N HIS A 562 -23.31 19.93 -14.56
CA HIS A 562 -24.75 19.79 -14.69
C HIS A 562 -25.14 18.44 -15.33
N LEU A 563 -24.30 17.42 -15.15
CA LEU A 563 -24.51 16.09 -15.71
C LEU A 563 -25.30 15.20 -14.76
N PHE A 564 -25.92 14.17 -15.33
CA PHE A 564 -26.64 13.12 -14.61
C PHE A 564 -26.29 11.76 -15.22
N PRO A 565 -26.36 10.66 -14.44
CA PRO A 565 -26.12 9.32 -14.97
C PRO A 565 -27.29 8.89 -15.89
N PRO A 566 -27.07 7.86 -16.74
CA PRO A 566 -28.09 7.40 -17.70
C PRO A 566 -29.42 7.01 -17.04
N SER A 567 -29.37 6.53 -15.80
CA SER A 567 -30.55 6.20 -15.00
C SER A 567 -31.51 7.37 -14.72
N HIS A 568 -31.08 8.62 -14.94
CA HIS A 568 -31.92 9.82 -14.81
C HIS A 568 -32.59 10.24 -16.13
N GLY A 569 -32.48 9.40 -17.18
CA GLY A 569 -33.23 9.55 -18.42
C GLY A 569 -32.98 10.90 -19.11
N LYS A 570 -34.04 11.69 -19.28
CA LYS A 570 -33.99 12.97 -20.02
C LYS A 570 -33.11 14.04 -19.37
N LEU A 571 -32.77 13.89 -18.09
CA LEU A 571 -31.84 14.80 -17.41
C LEU A 571 -30.39 14.60 -17.87
N MET A 572 -30.04 13.42 -18.40
CA MET A 572 -28.75 13.20 -19.03
C MET A 572 -28.79 13.71 -20.49
N LEU A 573 -28.24 14.90 -20.73
CA LEU A 573 -28.04 15.42 -22.07
C LEU A 573 -26.73 14.87 -22.65
N TRP A 574 -26.78 14.30 -23.85
CA TRP A 574 -25.61 13.76 -24.54
C TRP A 574 -25.84 13.68 -26.06
N GLY A 575 -24.75 13.55 -26.80
CA GLY A 575 -24.74 13.39 -28.25
C GLY A 575 -24.69 14.71 -29.03
N ILE A 576 -24.45 14.57 -30.34
CA ILE A 576 -24.14 15.71 -31.23
C ILE A 576 -25.24 16.79 -31.29
N ASN A 577 -26.52 16.42 -31.18
CA ASN A 577 -27.60 17.41 -31.23
C ASN A 577 -27.62 18.28 -29.97
N GLU A 578 -27.41 17.67 -28.80
CA GLU A 578 -27.31 18.41 -27.53
C GLU A 578 -26.04 19.26 -27.51
N LEU A 579 -24.91 18.74 -28.01
CA LEU A 579 -23.68 19.51 -28.17
C LEU A 579 -23.89 20.76 -29.03
N LEU A 580 -24.49 20.61 -30.21
CA LEU A 580 -24.70 21.72 -31.15
C LEU A 580 -25.74 22.73 -30.66
N THR A 581 -26.72 22.30 -29.87
CA THR A 581 -27.77 23.18 -29.34
C THR A 581 -27.49 23.63 -27.91
N TYR A 582 -26.26 23.44 -27.44
CA TYR A 582 -25.78 24.04 -26.21
C TYR A 582 -25.90 25.56 -26.29
N HIS A 583 -26.37 26.18 -25.20
CA HIS A 583 -26.75 27.59 -25.17
C HIS A 583 -25.65 28.59 -25.61
N TYR A 584 -24.37 28.23 -25.55
CA TYR A 584 -23.29 29.07 -26.11
C TYR A 584 -23.39 29.15 -27.63
N LEU A 585 -23.55 28.01 -28.29
CA LEU A 585 -23.71 27.94 -29.74
C LEU A 585 -25.05 28.52 -30.20
N VAL A 586 -26.10 28.42 -29.38
CA VAL A 586 -27.36 29.12 -29.63
C VAL A 586 -27.16 30.63 -29.60
N ALA A 587 -26.43 31.17 -28.61
CA ALA A 587 -26.12 32.60 -28.54
C ALA A 587 -25.30 33.06 -29.76
N GLU A 588 -24.24 32.32 -30.13
CA GLU A 588 -23.41 32.61 -31.30
C GLU A 588 -24.19 32.54 -32.62
N PHE A 589 -25.08 31.56 -32.75
CA PHE A 589 -25.98 31.42 -33.88
C PHE A 589 -26.93 32.61 -33.98
N LEU A 590 -27.67 32.92 -32.92
CA LEU A 590 -28.65 34.01 -32.91
C LEU A 590 -28.02 35.40 -33.08
N GLN A 591 -26.76 35.58 -32.66
CA GLN A 591 -26.02 36.83 -32.90
C GLN A 591 -25.80 37.10 -34.39
N THR A 592 -25.71 36.05 -35.21
CA THR A 592 -25.17 36.14 -36.57
C THR A 592 -26.10 35.59 -37.65
N ALA A 593 -27.14 34.86 -37.27
CA ALA A 593 -28.12 34.27 -38.18
C ALA A 593 -29.26 35.25 -38.46
N PRO A 594 -29.79 35.29 -39.70
CA PRO A 594 -30.98 36.07 -40.02
C PRO A 594 -32.27 35.33 -39.57
N MET A 595 -32.30 34.83 -38.33
CA MET A 595 -33.39 34.04 -37.76
C MET A 595 -33.81 34.63 -36.42
N GLN A 596 -35.11 34.75 -36.17
CA GLN A 596 -35.62 35.19 -34.88
C GLN A 596 -35.60 34.04 -33.87
N VAL A 597 -35.42 34.36 -32.58
CA VAL A 597 -35.33 33.35 -31.52
C VAL A 597 -36.62 32.53 -31.38
N GLU A 598 -37.77 33.15 -31.61
CA GLU A 598 -39.07 32.46 -31.55
C GLU A 598 -39.22 31.43 -32.68
N GLU A 599 -38.71 31.76 -33.87
CA GLU A 599 -38.66 30.82 -35.02
C GLU A 599 -37.70 29.67 -34.73
N PHE A 600 -36.51 29.97 -34.24
CA PHE A 600 -35.52 28.95 -33.87
C PHE A 600 -36.06 27.98 -32.81
N ASN A 601 -36.73 28.50 -31.78
CA ASN A 601 -37.30 27.71 -30.69
C ASN A 601 -38.49 26.84 -31.12
N ALA A 602 -39.16 27.16 -32.23
CA ALA A 602 -40.24 26.34 -32.78
C ALA A 602 -39.74 25.08 -33.53
N HIS A 603 -38.45 25.00 -33.85
CA HIS A 603 -37.86 23.84 -34.53
C HIS A 603 -37.56 22.68 -33.57
N SER A 604 -37.54 21.46 -34.11
CA SER A 604 -37.04 20.28 -33.36
C SER A 604 -35.56 20.41 -33.05
N LYS A 605 -35.09 19.67 -32.04
CA LYS A 605 -33.69 19.66 -31.62
C LYS A 605 -32.73 19.28 -32.76
N GLU A 606 -33.09 18.28 -33.57
CA GLU A 606 -32.35 17.87 -34.76
C GLU A 606 -32.24 19.00 -35.78
N LYS A 607 -33.33 19.75 -35.99
CA LYS A 607 -33.37 20.85 -36.95
C LYS A 607 -32.57 22.05 -36.45
N GLN A 608 -32.66 22.36 -35.16
CA GLN A 608 -31.82 23.37 -34.51
C GLN A 608 -30.33 23.03 -34.67
N ALA A 609 -29.94 21.78 -34.38
CA ALA A 609 -28.57 21.32 -34.54
C ALA A 609 -28.07 21.43 -35.99
N ALA A 610 -28.91 21.06 -36.97
CA ALA A 610 -28.57 21.20 -38.39
C ALA A 610 -28.40 22.67 -38.83
N LEU A 611 -29.24 23.58 -38.34
CA LEU A 611 -29.11 25.02 -38.61
C LEU A 611 -27.82 25.59 -38.02
N ILE A 612 -27.49 25.23 -36.78
CA ILE A 612 -26.25 25.65 -36.11
C ILE A 612 -25.03 25.09 -36.84
N TRP A 613 -25.03 23.80 -37.18
CA TRP A 613 -23.94 23.18 -37.94
C TRP A 613 -23.70 23.89 -39.26
N GLN A 614 -24.76 24.09 -40.05
CA GLN A 614 -24.65 24.78 -41.33
C GLN A 614 -24.05 26.18 -41.14
N HIS A 615 -24.61 26.97 -40.23
CA HIS A 615 -24.26 28.38 -40.11
C HIS A 615 -22.92 28.66 -39.41
N LEU A 616 -22.57 27.87 -38.39
CA LEU A 616 -21.36 28.11 -37.58
C LEU A 616 -20.16 27.24 -37.98
N PHE A 617 -20.37 26.11 -38.67
CA PHE A 617 -19.30 25.17 -39.05
C PHE A 617 -19.08 25.05 -40.55
N VAL A 618 -20.12 25.30 -41.38
CA VAL A 618 -20.02 25.19 -42.84
C VAL A 618 -19.87 26.57 -43.50
N ASP A 619 -20.80 27.48 -43.20
CA ASP A 619 -20.87 28.82 -43.77
C ASP A 619 -19.80 29.74 -43.16
N ARG A 620 -19.30 29.39 -41.98
CA ARG A 620 -18.21 30.05 -41.28
C ARG A 620 -17.21 29.04 -40.76
N SER A 621 -15.97 29.48 -40.59
CA SER A 621 -14.96 28.68 -39.92
C SER A 621 -15.28 28.57 -38.41
N PRO A 622 -15.34 27.35 -37.85
CA PRO A 622 -15.72 27.09 -36.46
C PRO A 622 -14.59 27.40 -35.46
N VAL A 623 -14.14 28.67 -35.41
CA VAL A 623 -12.96 29.10 -34.63
C VAL A 623 -13.27 29.49 -33.18
N SER A 624 -14.55 29.71 -32.83
CA SER A 624 -14.92 29.98 -31.43
C SER A 624 -14.63 28.78 -30.55
N GLU A 625 -14.38 29.01 -29.25
CA GLU A 625 -14.03 27.95 -28.31
C GLU A 625 -15.14 26.88 -28.20
N ALA A 626 -16.41 27.30 -28.23
CA ALA A 626 -17.55 26.36 -28.21
C ALA A 626 -17.63 25.53 -29.49
N CYS A 627 -17.42 26.12 -30.67
CA CYS A 627 -17.38 25.40 -31.93
C CYS A 627 -16.19 24.45 -32.02
N ARG A 628 -14.98 24.92 -31.67
CA ARG A 628 -13.76 24.11 -31.58
C ARG A 628 -13.99 22.92 -30.64
N GLY A 629 -14.66 23.14 -29.51
CA GLY A 629 -14.98 22.09 -28.56
C GLY A 629 -15.75 20.93 -29.17
N VAL A 630 -16.78 21.21 -29.98
CA VAL A 630 -17.52 20.16 -30.72
C VAL A 630 -16.58 19.37 -31.63
N LEU A 631 -15.68 20.04 -32.37
CA LEU A 631 -14.74 19.37 -33.27
C LEU A 631 -13.72 18.51 -32.52
N THR A 632 -13.17 18.99 -31.41
CA THR A 632 -12.25 18.24 -30.56
C THR A 632 -12.91 16.98 -30.01
N THR A 633 -14.16 17.09 -29.54
CA THR A 633 -14.92 15.91 -29.09
C THR A 633 -15.09 14.90 -30.22
N LEU A 634 -15.48 15.33 -31.42
CA LEU A 634 -15.64 14.42 -32.57
C LEU A 634 -14.32 13.77 -33.01
N HIS A 635 -13.21 14.51 -32.97
CA HIS A 635 -11.86 14.01 -33.25
C HIS A 635 -11.47 12.89 -32.26
N LEU A 636 -11.61 13.14 -30.96
CA LEU A 636 -11.25 12.18 -29.92
C LEU A 636 -12.20 10.95 -29.87
N LEU A 637 -13.40 11.06 -30.46
CA LEU A 637 -14.30 9.93 -30.72
C LEU A 637 -13.96 9.16 -32.01
N GLY A 638 -12.95 9.59 -32.79
CA GLY A 638 -12.52 8.93 -34.03
C GLY A 638 -13.37 9.26 -35.26
N LEU A 639 -14.10 10.38 -35.25
CA LEU A 639 -15.06 10.74 -36.30
C LEU A 639 -14.49 11.72 -37.34
N ASP A 640 -13.18 11.90 -37.41
CA ASP A 640 -12.49 12.83 -38.33
C ASP A 640 -12.91 12.67 -39.79
N HIS A 641 -13.07 11.42 -40.22
CA HIS A 641 -13.46 11.09 -41.59
C HIS A 641 -14.87 11.59 -41.96
N LEU A 642 -15.77 11.75 -40.98
CA LEU A 642 -17.11 12.33 -41.16
C LEU A 642 -17.05 13.85 -41.07
N VAL A 643 -16.28 14.39 -40.13
CA VAL A 643 -16.06 15.83 -39.96
C VAL A 643 -15.41 16.44 -41.21
N ALA A 644 -14.43 15.78 -41.82
CA ALA A 644 -13.78 16.22 -43.05
C ALA A 644 -14.76 16.38 -44.22
N LYS A 645 -15.83 15.56 -44.25
CA LYS A 645 -16.93 15.64 -45.22
C LYS A 645 -18.06 16.58 -44.79
N ARG A 646 -17.99 17.10 -43.56
CA ARG A 646 -19.04 17.88 -42.89
C ARG A 646 -20.38 17.14 -42.80
N ASP A 647 -20.34 15.80 -42.70
CA ASP A 647 -21.50 14.91 -42.78
C ASP A 647 -22.18 14.76 -41.41
N LEU A 648 -23.01 15.75 -41.05
CA LEU A 648 -23.75 15.74 -39.79
C LEU A 648 -24.71 14.54 -39.66
N VAL A 649 -25.31 14.10 -40.77
CA VAL A 649 -26.27 12.99 -40.75
C VAL A 649 -25.57 11.69 -40.36
N ALA A 650 -24.39 11.43 -40.94
CA ALA A 650 -23.59 10.27 -40.55
C ALA A 650 -23.15 10.35 -39.08
N ILE A 651 -22.75 11.53 -38.59
CA ILE A 651 -22.39 11.74 -37.18
C ILE A 651 -23.59 11.44 -36.26
N GLN A 652 -24.78 11.98 -36.59
CA GLN A 652 -26.01 11.70 -35.84
C GLN A 652 -26.33 10.21 -35.81
N ASN A 653 -26.14 9.50 -36.94
CA ASN A 653 -26.37 8.06 -37.00
C ASN A 653 -25.37 7.26 -36.16
N TRP A 654 -24.11 7.72 -36.06
CA TRP A 654 -23.12 7.12 -35.17
C TRP A 654 -23.53 7.24 -33.70
N PHE A 655 -23.96 8.43 -33.27
CA PHE A 655 -24.42 8.66 -31.89
C PHE A 655 -25.65 7.80 -31.53
N LYS A 656 -26.59 7.62 -32.46
CA LYS A 656 -27.77 6.76 -32.26
C LYS A 656 -27.44 5.28 -32.04
N GLN A 657 -26.25 4.84 -32.41
CA GLN A 657 -25.80 3.44 -32.25
C GLN A 657 -25.13 3.17 -30.90
N GLN A 658 -24.87 4.21 -30.09
CA GLN A 658 -24.15 4.05 -28.82
C GLN A 658 -25.10 3.60 -27.70
N ASP A 659 -24.60 2.74 -26.81
CA ASP A 659 -25.27 2.44 -25.54
C ASP A 659 -24.94 3.55 -24.52
N PRO A 660 -25.93 4.14 -23.82
CA PRO A 660 -25.70 5.25 -22.90
C PRO A 660 -24.74 4.94 -21.74
N GLU A 661 -24.78 3.73 -21.18
CA GLU A 661 -23.90 3.35 -20.06
C GLU A 661 -22.47 3.14 -20.55
N GLU A 662 -22.28 2.41 -21.65
CA GLU A 662 -20.95 2.26 -22.27
C GLU A 662 -20.36 3.59 -22.77
N TYR A 663 -21.24 4.51 -23.19
CA TYR A 663 -20.84 5.83 -23.66
C TYR A 663 -20.35 6.73 -22.51
N VAL A 664 -20.95 6.65 -21.31
CA VAL A 664 -20.43 7.32 -20.10
C VAL A 664 -19.01 6.86 -19.80
N ASP A 665 -18.76 5.54 -19.77
CA ASP A 665 -17.42 4.99 -19.54
C ASP A 665 -16.43 5.50 -20.60
N THR A 666 -16.85 5.57 -21.87
CA THR A 666 -16.04 6.12 -22.96
C THR A 666 -15.68 7.58 -22.73
N VAL A 667 -16.65 8.44 -22.41
CA VAL A 667 -16.41 9.88 -22.19
C VAL A 667 -15.53 10.12 -20.96
N PHE A 668 -15.77 9.41 -19.86
CA PHE A 668 -14.94 9.53 -18.65
C PHE A 668 -13.50 9.08 -18.90
N ARG A 669 -13.31 7.99 -19.66
CA ARG A 669 -11.99 7.50 -20.06
C ARG A 669 -11.26 8.48 -20.96
N LEU A 670 -11.91 9.00 -22.01
CA LEU A 670 -11.30 9.95 -22.94
C LEU A 670 -10.94 11.28 -22.25
N SER A 671 -11.75 11.70 -21.28
CA SER A 671 -11.50 12.92 -20.51
C SER A 671 -10.47 12.72 -19.38
N GLY A 672 -10.18 11.47 -19.01
CA GLY A 672 -9.31 11.12 -17.89
C GLY A 672 -9.89 11.49 -16.53
N LEU A 673 -11.21 11.29 -16.32
CA LEU A 673 -11.89 11.63 -15.06
C LEU A 673 -11.94 10.45 -14.08
N LYS A 674 -11.70 10.74 -12.80
CA LYS A 674 -12.00 9.87 -11.66
C LYS A 674 -13.49 9.90 -11.36
N TYR A 675 -14.05 11.10 -11.18
CA TYR A 675 -15.48 11.36 -11.02
C TYR A 675 -15.82 12.82 -11.32
N ALA A 676 -17.11 13.10 -11.53
CA ALA A 676 -17.69 14.43 -11.69
C ALA A 676 -18.76 14.68 -10.61
N VAL A 677 -18.82 15.92 -10.10
CA VAL A 677 -19.86 16.32 -9.15
C VAL A 677 -21.03 16.95 -9.91
N MET A 678 -22.22 16.38 -9.75
CA MET A 678 -23.49 16.84 -10.31
C MET A 678 -24.00 18.10 -9.60
N THR A 679 -25.00 18.74 -10.17
CA THR A 679 -25.74 19.84 -9.53
C THR A 679 -27.19 19.41 -9.39
N ASN A 680 -27.61 19.08 -8.16
CA ASN A 680 -28.91 18.49 -7.91
C ASN A 680 -29.90 19.47 -7.27
N ILE A 681 -31.05 19.69 -7.89
CA ILE A 681 -32.03 20.69 -7.50
C ILE A 681 -33.26 19.99 -6.89
N PRO A 682 -33.31 19.82 -5.55
CA PRO A 682 -34.43 19.15 -4.88
C PRO A 682 -35.75 19.92 -4.98
N PHE A 683 -35.68 21.20 -5.34
CA PHE A 683 -36.83 22.10 -5.46
C PHE A 683 -37.50 22.00 -6.83
N GLU A 684 -36.89 21.30 -7.80
CA GLU A 684 -37.49 21.01 -9.09
C GLU A 684 -38.26 19.68 -9.03
N PRO A 685 -39.60 19.69 -9.20
CA PRO A 685 -40.40 18.49 -9.00
C PRO A 685 -40.05 17.31 -9.91
N GLU A 686 -39.60 17.57 -11.14
CA GLU A 686 -39.16 16.52 -12.07
C GLU A 686 -37.88 15.85 -11.57
N GLU A 687 -36.88 16.63 -11.16
CA GLU A 687 -35.63 16.10 -10.62
C GLU A 687 -35.85 15.39 -9.27
N ALA A 688 -36.65 15.97 -8.38
CA ALA A 688 -36.92 15.40 -7.05
C ALA A 688 -37.51 13.98 -7.14
N ARG A 689 -38.29 13.66 -8.18
CA ARG A 689 -38.83 12.30 -8.41
C ARG A 689 -37.74 11.27 -8.69
N HIS A 690 -36.62 11.65 -9.29
CA HIS A 690 -35.49 10.73 -9.49
C HIS A 690 -34.79 10.36 -8.17
N TRP A 691 -34.99 11.13 -7.11
CA TRP A 691 -34.45 10.84 -5.79
C TRP A 691 -35.44 10.13 -4.86
N LEU A 692 -36.73 10.47 -4.98
CA LEU A 692 -37.78 9.95 -4.10
C LEU A 692 -38.52 8.74 -4.68
N GLY A 693 -38.42 8.51 -5.98
CA GLY A 693 -39.34 7.63 -6.70
C GLY A 693 -40.73 8.28 -6.85
N ASP A 694 -41.69 7.47 -7.28
CA ASP A 694 -43.09 7.87 -7.39
C ASP A 694 -43.98 6.92 -6.58
N PRO A 695 -44.44 7.35 -5.38
CA PRO A 695 -45.35 6.56 -4.56
C PRO A 695 -46.70 6.29 -5.22
N ALA A 696 -47.16 7.15 -6.13
CA ALA A 696 -48.46 6.98 -6.80
C ALA A 696 -48.43 5.82 -7.82
N THR A 697 -47.26 5.54 -8.39
CA THR A 697 -47.04 4.42 -9.31
C THR A 697 -46.26 3.26 -8.68
N ASN A 698 -45.92 3.36 -7.39
CA ASN A 698 -45.05 2.43 -6.66
C ASN A 698 -43.67 2.22 -7.34
N THR A 699 -43.17 3.27 -8.00
CA THR A 699 -41.88 3.25 -8.71
C THR A 699 -40.77 3.64 -7.73
N PRO A 700 -39.79 2.78 -7.43
CA PRO A 700 -38.65 3.15 -6.59
C PRO A 700 -37.73 4.15 -7.33
N PRO A 701 -36.93 4.94 -6.61
CA PRO A 701 -35.92 5.78 -7.26
C PRO A 701 -34.93 4.92 -8.06
N PRO A 702 -34.46 5.39 -9.23
CA PRO A 702 -33.47 4.67 -10.03
C PRO A 702 -32.20 4.36 -9.24
N ALA A 703 -31.72 3.12 -9.35
CA ALA A 703 -30.40 2.77 -8.85
C ALA A 703 -29.33 3.44 -9.73
N TRP A 704 -28.30 3.98 -9.11
CA TRP A 704 -27.17 4.58 -9.82
C TRP A 704 -25.89 4.45 -9.00
N SER A 705 -24.75 4.47 -9.68
CA SER A 705 -23.43 4.28 -9.07
C SER A 705 -22.75 5.61 -8.80
N ARG A 706 -22.20 5.76 -7.58
CA ARG A 706 -21.33 6.90 -7.22
C ARG A 706 -19.91 6.80 -7.81
N LYS A 707 -19.63 5.78 -8.65
CA LYS A 707 -18.32 5.58 -9.29
C LYS A 707 -17.89 6.81 -10.08
N TYR A 708 -18.77 7.32 -10.95
CA TYR A 708 -18.47 8.45 -11.84
C TYR A 708 -19.18 9.73 -11.47
N PHE A 709 -20.35 9.64 -10.83
CA PHE A 709 -21.13 10.81 -10.46
C PHE A 709 -21.17 10.95 -8.93
N ARG A 710 -20.99 12.15 -8.42
CA ARG A 710 -21.24 12.49 -7.02
C ARG A 710 -22.26 13.62 -6.97
N SER A 711 -23.05 13.69 -5.91
CA SER A 711 -24.12 14.69 -5.81
C SER A 711 -23.64 15.98 -5.16
N ALA A 712 -24.26 17.10 -5.52
CA ALA A 712 -24.20 18.34 -4.76
C ALA A 712 -25.60 18.94 -4.64
N LEU A 713 -25.92 19.47 -3.46
CA LEU A 713 -27.26 19.95 -3.14
C LEU A 713 -27.39 21.43 -3.51
N ARG A 714 -28.05 21.74 -4.63
CA ARG A 714 -28.28 23.11 -5.09
C ARG A 714 -29.39 23.77 -4.27
N VAL A 715 -29.09 24.94 -3.72
CA VAL A 715 -29.89 25.68 -2.73
C VAL A 715 -30.05 27.16 -3.09
N ASP A 716 -30.03 27.52 -4.38
CA ASP A 716 -30.27 28.90 -4.85
C ASP A 716 -31.54 29.52 -4.22
N GLN A 717 -32.60 28.72 -4.10
CA GLN A 717 -33.87 29.11 -3.48
C GLN A 717 -33.71 29.65 -2.05
N ILE A 718 -32.75 29.13 -1.29
CA ILE A 718 -32.48 29.55 0.10
C ILE A 718 -31.95 30.98 0.12
N LEU A 719 -30.97 31.32 -0.73
CA LEU A 719 -30.42 32.68 -0.81
C LEU A 719 -31.43 33.66 -1.41
N LEU A 720 -32.30 33.20 -2.31
CA LEU A 720 -33.37 34.00 -2.89
C LEU A 720 -34.54 34.26 -1.93
N GLY A 721 -34.71 33.44 -0.88
CA GLY A 721 -35.95 33.43 -0.10
C GLY A 721 -37.17 32.99 -0.93
N ASP A 722 -36.96 32.08 -1.88
CA ASP A 722 -37.97 31.64 -2.85
C ASP A 722 -38.92 30.60 -2.24
N TRP A 723 -39.88 31.09 -1.45
CA TRP A 723 -40.90 30.25 -0.83
C TRP A 723 -41.86 29.61 -1.84
N ALA A 724 -41.95 30.12 -3.08
CA ALA A 724 -42.77 29.51 -4.11
C ALA A 724 -42.20 28.16 -4.55
N SER A 725 -40.87 28.00 -4.51
CA SER A 725 -40.21 26.71 -4.72
C SER A 725 -40.02 25.91 -3.43
N ILE A 726 -39.69 26.56 -2.30
CA ILE A 726 -39.43 25.86 -1.01
C ILE A 726 -40.70 25.24 -0.43
N GLY A 727 -41.83 25.97 -0.45
CA GLY A 727 -43.10 25.55 0.14
C GLY A 727 -43.59 24.19 -0.37
N PRO A 728 -43.72 24.00 -1.71
CA PRO A 728 -44.10 22.71 -2.26
C PRO A 728 -43.19 21.55 -1.83
N THR A 729 -41.88 21.76 -1.72
CA THR A 729 -40.95 20.72 -1.25
C THR A 729 -41.15 20.41 0.23
N LEU A 730 -41.47 21.40 1.07
CA LEU A 730 -41.83 21.17 2.48
C LEU A 730 -43.11 20.33 2.60
N ASP A 731 -44.11 20.61 1.75
CA ASP A 731 -45.38 19.91 1.75
C ASP A 731 -45.23 18.42 1.42
N VAL A 732 -44.32 18.07 0.50
CA VAL A 732 -43.97 16.67 0.17
C VAL A 732 -43.55 15.88 1.42
N PHE A 733 -42.81 16.52 2.32
CA PHE A 733 -42.35 15.91 3.58
C PHE A 733 -43.24 16.23 4.78
N LYS A 734 -44.37 16.92 4.59
CA LYS A 734 -45.30 17.38 5.63
C LYS A 734 -44.61 18.22 6.72
N LEU A 735 -43.72 19.12 6.29
CA LEU A 735 -42.95 19.99 7.18
C LEU A 735 -43.58 21.40 7.27
N PRO A 736 -43.46 22.09 8.41
CA PRO A 736 -44.03 23.44 8.57
C PRO A 736 -43.25 24.48 7.77
N HIS A 737 -43.94 25.51 7.26
CA HIS A 737 -43.33 26.63 6.50
C HIS A 737 -42.62 27.61 7.44
N THR A 738 -41.53 27.15 8.05
CA THR A 738 -40.76 27.86 9.09
C THR A 738 -39.27 27.58 8.91
N LEU A 739 -38.40 28.34 9.59
CA LEU A 739 -36.95 28.09 9.60
C LEU A 739 -36.61 26.64 10.03
N ALA A 740 -37.30 26.13 11.06
CA ALA A 740 -37.12 24.76 11.54
C ALA A 740 -37.54 23.72 10.49
N GLY A 741 -38.64 23.95 9.78
CA GLY A 741 -39.08 23.07 8.70
C GLY A 741 -38.09 23.04 7.52
N VAL A 742 -37.56 24.19 7.11
CA VAL A 742 -36.52 24.27 6.07
C VAL A 742 -35.26 23.54 6.51
N ARG A 743 -34.86 23.69 7.77
CA ARG A 743 -33.72 22.95 8.32
C ARG A 743 -33.92 21.43 8.22
N THR A 744 -35.06 20.93 8.69
CA THR A 744 -35.39 19.50 8.60
C THR A 744 -35.49 19.03 7.15
N LEU A 745 -35.95 19.88 6.23
CA LEU A 745 -35.98 19.57 4.80
C LEU A 745 -34.57 19.34 4.25
N LEU A 746 -33.63 20.26 4.54
CA LEU A 746 -32.24 20.11 4.08
C LEU A 746 -31.56 18.89 4.71
N GLU A 747 -31.81 18.60 5.99
CA GLU A 747 -31.33 17.38 6.65
C GLU A 747 -31.81 16.11 5.92
N LYS A 748 -33.09 16.05 5.52
CA LYS A 748 -33.62 14.94 4.73
C LYS A 748 -32.92 14.81 3.37
N TRP A 749 -32.67 15.92 2.68
CA TRP A 749 -31.98 15.88 1.39
C TRP A 749 -30.50 15.50 1.52
N ILE A 750 -29.84 15.86 2.61
CA ILE A 750 -28.49 15.36 2.93
C ILE A 750 -28.51 13.84 3.06
N ASP A 751 -29.47 13.28 3.79
CA ASP A 751 -29.57 11.83 3.99
C ASP A 751 -29.86 11.09 2.67
N ILE A 752 -30.72 11.67 1.81
CA ILE A 752 -31.11 11.09 0.51
C ILE A 752 -29.96 11.18 -0.49
N MET A 753 -29.42 12.37 -0.72
CA MET A 753 -28.46 12.62 -1.80
C MET A 753 -27.03 12.28 -1.41
N LYS A 754 -26.68 12.38 -0.11
CA LYS A 754 -25.29 12.34 0.38
C LYS A 754 -24.40 13.30 -0.42
N PRO A 755 -24.72 14.61 -0.42
CA PRO A 755 -24.02 15.58 -1.26
C PRO A 755 -22.59 15.80 -0.78
N GLU A 756 -21.69 16.13 -1.70
CA GLU A 756 -20.33 16.55 -1.38
C GLU A 756 -20.30 17.96 -0.77
N TYR A 757 -21.20 18.84 -1.23
CA TYR A 757 -21.37 20.21 -0.73
C TYR A 757 -22.78 20.74 -1.03
N PHE A 758 -23.18 21.82 -0.35
CA PHE A 758 -24.25 22.70 -0.80
C PHE A 758 -23.76 23.61 -1.93
N MET A 759 -24.62 23.96 -2.88
CA MET A 759 -24.25 24.88 -3.97
C MET A 759 -25.30 25.98 -4.13
N SER A 760 -24.85 27.22 -4.30
CA SER A 760 -25.74 28.33 -4.68
C SER A 760 -25.07 29.21 -5.72
N SER A 761 -25.82 29.58 -6.76
CA SER A 761 -25.51 30.81 -7.50
C SER A 761 -25.93 31.99 -6.63
N VAL A 762 -25.03 32.92 -6.35
CA VAL A 762 -25.32 34.08 -5.52
C VAL A 762 -26.13 35.08 -6.34
N PRO A 763 -27.34 35.47 -5.92
CA PRO A 763 -28.14 36.45 -6.65
C PRO A 763 -27.36 37.76 -6.81
N ILE A 764 -27.43 38.39 -7.99
CA ILE A 764 -26.62 39.61 -8.26
C ILE A 764 -26.97 40.80 -7.35
N PHE A 765 -28.17 40.79 -6.78
CA PHE A 765 -28.67 41.79 -5.83
C PHE A 765 -28.52 41.35 -4.37
N PHE A 766 -27.89 40.20 -4.11
CA PHE A 766 -27.69 39.72 -2.74
C PHE A 766 -26.68 40.63 -2.04
N GLU A 767 -27.04 41.10 -0.85
CA GLU A 767 -26.17 41.84 0.05
C GLU A 767 -26.06 41.05 1.36
N TYR A 768 -24.85 41.01 1.93
CA TYR A 768 -24.69 40.43 3.26
C TYR A 768 -25.41 41.32 4.28
N PRO A 769 -26.30 40.78 5.12
CA PRO A 769 -27.13 41.58 6.02
C PRO A 769 -26.29 42.35 7.03
N ASP A 770 -26.61 43.63 7.24
CA ASP A 770 -26.05 44.44 8.31
C ASP A 770 -26.64 44.01 9.66
N GLU A 771 -25.94 44.29 10.77
CA GLU A 771 -26.43 43.96 12.13
C GLU A 771 -27.81 44.57 12.45
N ASN A 772 -28.16 45.66 11.76
CA ASN A 772 -29.42 46.38 11.92
C ASN A 772 -30.47 46.06 10.83
N SER A 773 -30.22 45.08 9.95
CA SER A 773 -31.19 44.70 8.92
C SER A 773 -32.49 44.21 9.56
N PRO A 774 -33.67 44.72 9.12
CA PRO A 774 -34.94 44.34 9.69
C PRO A 774 -35.22 42.85 9.46
N LYS A 775 -35.56 42.14 10.53
CA LYS A 775 -36.02 40.74 10.49
C LYS A 775 -37.45 40.69 9.93
N SER A 776 -37.83 39.55 9.34
CA SER A 776 -39.22 39.36 8.88
C SER A 776 -40.19 39.58 10.04
N ALA A 777 -41.31 40.27 9.77
CA ALA A 777 -42.29 40.57 10.81
C ALA A 777 -42.97 39.29 11.33
N VAL A 778 -43.56 39.36 12.53
CA VAL A 778 -44.28 38.21 13.11
C VAL A 778 -45.44 37.82 12.19
N GLY A 779 -45.38 36.61 11.61
CA GLY A 779 -46.37 36.08 10.67
C GLY A 779 -45.94 36.13 9.20
N GLU A 780 -44.82 36.77 8.88
CA GLU A 780 -44.22 36.74 7.54
C GLU A 780 -43.24 35.58 7.38
N LEU A 781 -43.04 35.14 6.13
CA LEU A 781 -42.07 34.12 5.81
C LEU A 781 -40.64 34.68 5.93
N PRO A 782 -39.68 33.90 6.45
CA PRO A 782 -38.28 34.33 6.56
C PRO A 782 -37.67 34.71 5.21
N ASN A 783 -36.90 35.79 5.18
CA ASN A 783 -36.19 36.19 3.96
C ASN A 783 -34.92 35.34 3.71
N GLY A 784 -34.30 35.50 2.53
CA GLY A 784 -33.11 34.72 2.17
C GLY A 784 -31.91 34.91 3.10
N ALA A 785 -31.75 36.09 3.70
CA ALA A 785 -30.69 36.34 4.67
C ALA A 785 -30.92 35.57 5.98
N GLU A 786 -32.17 35.49 6.45
CA GLU A 786 -32.54 34.69 7.62
C GLU A 786 -32.36 33.19 7.36
N LEU A 787 -32.75 32.71 6.18
CA LEU A 787 -32.54 31.32 5.77
C LEU A 787 -31.05 30.97 5.67
N LEU A 788 -30.22 31.86 5.14
CA LEU A 788 -28.77 31.67 5.09
C LEU A 788 -28.15 31.63 6.49
N LEU A 789 -28.41 32.64 7.32
CA LEU A 789 -27.76 32.82 8.62
C LEU A 789 -28.26 31.86 9.70
N GLN A 790 -29.55 31.53 9.70
CA GLN A 790 -30.18 30.75 10.78
C GLN A 790 -30.37 29.28 10.41
N VAL A 791 -30.29 28.93 9.12
CA VAL A 791 -30.46 27.53 8.65
C VAL A 791 -29.23 27.02 7.94
N LEU A 792 -28.87 27.58 6.79
CA LEU A 792 -27.85 26.98 5.92
C LEU A 792 -26.45 26.98 6.55
N LEU A 793 -25.99 28.11 7.08
CA LEU A 793 -24.65 28.22 7.68
C LEU A 793 -24.50 27.36 8.96
N PRO A 794 -25.43 27.39 9.93
CA PRO A 794 -25.37 26.50 11.08
C PRO A 794 -25.42 25.02 10.70
N LEU A 795 -26.21 24.66 9.68
CA LEU A 795 -26.30 23.27 9.21
C LEU A 795 -25.03 22.83 8.50
N ALA A 796 -24.44 23.68 7.65
CA ALA A 796 -23.17 23.44 6.99
C ALA A 796 -22.04 23.20 8.01
N GLU A 797 -21.99 23.99 9.08
CA GLU A 797 -21.05 23.81 10.18
C GLU A 797 -21.26 22.47 10.90
N GLU A 798 -22.48 22.18 11.35
CA GLU A 798 -22.80 20.97 12.10
C GLU A 798 -22.51 19.69 11.29
N LYS A 799 -22.94 19.68 10.03
CA LYS A 799 -22.78 18.52 9.13
C LYS A 799 -21.40 18.46 8.48
N LYS A 800 -20.52 19.44 8.77
CA LYS A 800 -19.21 19.61 8.13
C LYS A 800 -19.31 19.63 6.59
N LEU A 801 -20.41 20.17 6.07
CA LEU A 801 -20.72 20.17 4.64
C LEU A 801 -20.42 21.55 4.05
N PRO A 802 -19.47 21.67 3.09
CA PRO A 802 -19.10 22.97 2.54
C PRO A 802 -20.22 23.65 1.74
N ILE A 803 -20.09 24.95 1.51
CA ILE A 803 -20.99 25.74 0.67
C ILE A 803 -20.21 26.27 -0.54
N ALA A 804 -20.60 25.84 -1.73
CA ALA A 804 -20.11 26.33 -3.01
C ALA A 804 -20.92 27.54 -3.48
N LEU A 805 -20.25 28.67 -3.68
CA LEU A 805 -20.85 29.93 -4.08
C LEU A 805 -20.34 30.35 -5.46
N LYS A 806 -21.26 30.57 -6.41
CA LYS A 806 -20.93 31.06 -7.76
C LYS A 806 -21.42 32.51 -7.92
N PHE A 807 -20.51 33.46 -8.15
CA PHE A 807 -20.78 34.91 -8.14
C PHE A 807 -20.84 35.56 -9.53
N ASP A 808 -21.46 36.74 -9.62
CA ASP A 808 -21.48 37.66 -10.78
C ASP A 808 -22.43 37.30 -11.94
N SER A 809 -23.24 36.24 -11.85
CA SER A 809 -24.21 35.92 -12.91
C SER A 809 -25.46 36.82 -12.84
N VAL A 810 -25.86 37.39 -13.98
CA VAL A 810 -27.11 38.15 -14.14
C VAL A 810 -28.10 37.30 -14.91
N ARG A 811 -29.27 37.06 -14.33
CA ARG A 811 -30.30 36.18 -14.90
C ARG A 811 -31.66 36.88 -14.98
N PRO A 812 -32.14 37.27 -16.17
CA PRO A 812 -31.44 37.38 -17.46
C PRO A 812 -30.95 38.81 -17.77
N ILE A 813 -29.99 38.97 -18.70
CA ILE A 813 -29.73 40.24 -19.40
C ILE A 813 -30.68 40.37 -20.61
N ASN A 814 -30.93 39.27 -21.32
CA ASN A 814 -31.87 39.20 -22.44
C ASN A 814 -32.83 38.03 -22.26
N ALA A 815 -33.97 38.28 -21.62
CA ALA A 815 -34.97 37.23 -21.31
C ALA A 815 -35.46 36.44 -22.54
N ARG A 816 -35.45 37.04 -23.75
CA ARG A 816 -35.91 36.36 -24.97
C ARG A 816 -35.05 35.16 -25.35
N TYR A 817 -33.79 35.13 -24.93
CA TYR A 817 -32.84 34.07 -25.27
C TYR A 817 -32.86 32.91 -24.26
N GLY A 818 -33.74 32.95 -23.26
CA GLY A 818 -33.76 31.97 -22.19
C GLY A 818 -32.40 31.90 -21.49
N VAL A 819 -31.87 30.68 -21.28
CA VAL A 819 -30.56 30.45 -20.64
C VAL A 819 -29.40 31.10 -21.42
N ALA A 820 -29.51 31.23 -22.74
CA ALA A 820 -28.50 31.92 -23.56
C ALA A 820 -28.49 33.45 -23.37
N GLY A 821 -29.50 33.99 -22.65
CA GLY A 821 -29.65 35.41 -22.36
C GLY A 821 -29.15 35.83 -20.98
N ASP A 822 -28.64 34.90 -20.18
CA ASP A 822 -27.91 35.21 -18.96
C ASP A 822 -26.59 35.93 -19.30
N GLY A 823 -26.03 36.65 -18.34
CA GLY A 823 -24.78 37.36 -18.54
C GLY A 823 -24.01 37.61 -17.25
N VAL A 824 -23.12 38.61 -17.27
CA VAL A 824 -22.18 38.87 -16.19
C VAL A 824 -22.23 40.32 -15.70
N LYS A 825 -22.17 40.51 -14.39
CA LYS A 825 -21.95 41.81 -13.74
C LYS A 825 -21.08 41.61 -12.50
N PRO A 826 -19.98 42.34 -12.32
CA PRO A 826 -19.13 42.25 -11.13
C PRO A 826 -19.95 42.42 -9.84
N SER A 827 -19.79 41.50 -8.89
CA SER A 827 -20.34 41.58 -7.54
C SER A 827 -19.29 42.08 -6.55
N ASN A 828 -19.75 42.43 -5.34
CA ASN A 828 -18.88 42.87 -4.26
C ASN A 828 -18.27 41.66 -3.53
N VAL A 829 -16.94 41.51 -3.62
CA VAL A 829 -16.19 40.41 -2.97
C VAL A 829 -16.31 40.46 -1.44
N ASP A 830 -16.64 41.61 -0.86
CA ASP A 830 -16.87 41.79 0.58
C ASP A 830 -17.93 40.83 1.15
N ILE A 831 -18.89 40.38 0.34
CA ILE A 831 -19.87 39.37 0.74
C ILE A 831 -19.17 38.07 1.16
N LEU A 832 -18.22 37.60 0.34
CA LEU A 832 -17.45 36.39 0.63
C LEU A 832 -16.48 36.60 1.80
N ILE A 833 -15.86 37.78 1.89
CA ILE A 833 -14.98 38.14 3.01
C ILE A 833 -15.74 38.06 4.34
N LYS A 834 -16.94 38.68 4.41
CA LYS A 834 -17.80 38.64 5.60
C LYS A 834 -18.23 37.21 5.96
N LEU A 835 -18.59 36.39 4.97
CA LEU A 835 -18.91 34.97 5.19
C LEU A 835 -17.73 34.21 5.78
N CYS A 836 -16.55 34.33 5.18
CA CYS A 836 -15.35 33.64 5.66
C CYS A 836 -14.94 34.11 7.07
N ASN A 837 -15.03 35.41 7.34
CA ASN A 837 -14.66 36.00 8.62
C ASN A 837 -15.63 35.65 9.76
N ASN A 838 -16.94 35.72 9.50
CA ASN A 838 -17.96 35.53 10.52
C ASN A 838 -18.25 34.04 10.78
N PHE A 839 -17.93 33.16 9.83
CA PHE A 839 -18.14 31.72 9.93
C PHE A 839 -16.83 30.94 9.69
N PRO A 840 -15.82 31.09 10.57
CA PRO A 840 -14.49 30.50 10.36
C PRO A 840 -14.50 28.97 10.37
N ARG A 841 -15.53 28.34 10.93
CA ARG A 841 -15.71 26.87 10.95
C ARG A 841 -16.49 26.33 9.76
N VAL A 842 -17.10 27.19 8.94
CA VAL A 842 -17.75 26.80 7.68
C VAL A 842 -16.75 26.89 6.55
N LYS A 843 -16.71 25.85 5.70
CA LYS A 843 -15.89 25.81 4.50
C LYS A 843 -16.65 26.37 3.30
N PHE A 844 -16.01 27.27 2.58
CA PHE A 844 -16.54 27.85 1.35
C PHE A 844 -15.74 27.37 0.14
N LEU A 845 -16.44 26.95 -0.91
CA LEU A 845 -15.89 26.82 -2.26
C LEU A 845 -16.38 28.04 -3.05
N ALA A 846 -15.53 28.71 -3.83
CA ALA A 846 -15.97 29.87 -4.60
C ALA A 846 -15.45 29.90 -6.03
N THR A 847 -16.29 30.38 -6.93
CA THR A 847 -15.92 30.73 -8.31
C THR A 847 -16.64 32.00 -8.74
N PHE A 848 -15.97 32.85 -9.50
CA PHE A 848 -16.47 34.15 -9.96
C PHE A 848 -16.57 34.14 -11.47
N LEU A 849 -17.64 34.71 -12.03
CA LEU A 849 -17.85 34.77 -13.49
C LEU A 849 -17.17 36.00 -14.11
N SER A 850 -17.03 37.07 -13.34
CA SER A 850 -16.42 38.32 -13.79
C SER A 850 -14.90 38.21 -13.83
N ARG A 851 -14.28 38.52 -14.97
CA ARG A 851 -12.83 38.57 -15.11
C ARG A 851 -12.18 39.59 -14.15
N VAL A 852 -12.84 40.72 -13.89
CA VAL A 852 -12.25 41.80 -13.05
C VAL A 852 -12.20 41.45 -11.57
N ASN A 853 -13.04 40.52 -11.08
CA ASN A 853 -13.03 40.09 -9.68
C ASN A 853 -11.93 39.05 -9.38
N GLN A 854 -11.34 38.43 -10.40
CA GLN A 854 -10.47 37.26 -10.23
C GLN A 854 -9.22 37.53 -9.39
N HIS A 855 -8.61 38.70 -9.54
CA HIS A 855 -7.45 39.07 -8.74
C HIS A 855 -7.82 39.26 -7.26
N GLU A 856 -8.85 40.06 -6.98
CA GLU A 856 -9.31 40.34 -5.62
C GLU A 856 -9.72 39.06 -4.88
N VAL A 857 -10.47 38.16 -5.53
CA VAL A 857 -10.87 36.90 -4.91
C VAL A 857 -9.67 35.96 -4.69
N THR A 858 -8.67 35.98 -5.58
CA THR A 858 -7.43 35.19 -5.40
C THR A 858 -6.66 35.68 -4.17
N VAL A 859 -6.54 37.00 -3.99
CA VAL A 859 -5.95 37.59 -2.78
C VAL A 859 -6.78 37.25 -1.55
N THR A 860 -8.11 37.25 -1.66
CA THR A 860 -9.02 36.88 -0.56
C THR A 860 -8.81 35.43 -0.12
N ALA A 861 -8.70 34.48 -1.06
CA ALA A 861 -8.42 33.08 -0.75
C ALA A 861 -7.07 32.87 -0.05
N ASN A 862 -6.07 33.70 -0.34
CA ASN A 862 -4.80 33.70 0.40
C ASN A 862 -4.96 34.08 1.89
N LYS A 863 -6.03 34.81 2.26
CA LYS A 863 -6.27 35.26 3.65
C LYS A 863 -7.12 34.30 4.47
N PHE A 864 -7.93 33.47 3.81
CA PHE A 864 -8.94 32.65 4.48
C PHE A 864 -8.69 31.17 4.29
N ARG A 865 -8.27 30.49 5.36
CA ARG A 865 -8.04 29.03 5.35
C ARG A 865 -9.32 28.20 5.12
N ASN A 866 -10.49 28.83 5.23
CA ASN A 866 -11.83 28.28 5.01
C ASN A 866 -12.43 28.73 3.66
N LEU A 867 -11.58 29.15 2.71
CA LEU A 867 -11.97 29.46 1.35
C LEU A 867 -11.08 28.69 0.37
N HIS A 868 -11.71 27.98 -0.57
CA HIS A 868 -11.03 27.31 -1.68
C HIS A 868 -11.60 27.77 -3.01
N LEU A 869 -10.74 28.26 -3.89
CA LEU A 869 -11.14 28.65 -5.23
C LEU A 869 -11.11 27.45 -6.17
N TYR A 870 -12.10 27.42 -7.06
CA TYR A 870 -12.13 26.42 -8.11
C TYR A 870 -12.56 27.02 -9.43
N GLY A 871 -11.93 26.58 -10.52
CA GLY A 871 -12.50 26.75 -11.85
C GLY A 871 -12.29 28.09 -12.53
N CYS A 872 -12.51 28.06 -13.85
CA CYS A 872 -12.73 29.22 -14.70
C CYS A 872 -14.17 29.15 -15.20
N TRP A 873 -15.10 29.78 -14.47
CA TRP A 873 -16.53 29.59 -14.68
C TRP A 873 -17.04 30.29 -15.95
N TRP A 874 -17.77 29.55 -16.80
CA TRP A 874 -18.57 30.04 -17.92
C TRP A 874 -17.86 31.01 -18.86
N TYR A 875 -18.08 32.34 -18.76
CA TYR A 875 -17.40 33.31 -19.64
C TYR A 875 -15.89 33.40 -19.37
N CYS A 876 -15.43 32.96 -18.20
CA CYS A 876 -14.00 32.77 -17.93
C CYS A 876 -13.43 31.47 -18.52
N ASN A 877 -14.27 30.57 -19.05
CA ASN A 877 -13.85 29.29 -19.63
C ASN A 877 -13.43 29.42 -21.10
N ASN A 878 -12.48 30.35 -21.34
CA ASN A 878 -11.87 30.60 -22.64
C ASN A 878 -10.34 30.54 -22.49
N PRO A 879 -9.57 29.98 -23.44
CA PRO A 879 -8.14 29.72 -23.27
C PRO A 879 -7.32 30.90 -22.73
N SER A 880 -7.55 32.11 -23.26
CA SER A 880 -6.84 33.32 -22.82
C SER A 880 -7.10 33.70 -21.37
N ILE A 881 -8.32 33.47 -20.87
CA ILE A 881 -8.71 33.78 -19.49
C ILE A 881 -8.29 32.62 -18.57
N ILE A 882 -8.41 31.37 -19.02
CA ILE A 882 -7.91 30.20 -18.27
C ILE A 882 -6.41 30.36 -17.99
N GLU A 883 -5.63 30.76 -19.01
CA GLU A 883 -4.19 31.01 -18.86
C GLU A 883 -3.91 32.07 -17.80
N GLU A 884 -4.52 33.25 -17.93
CA GLU A 884 -4.35 34.38 -17.01
C GLU A 884 -4.71 34.01 -15.56
N LEU A 885 -5.89 33.40 -15.36
CA LEU A 885 -6.39 33.05 -14.03
C LEU A 885 -5.53 31.96 -13.39
N THR A 886 -5.15 30.93 -14.14
CA THR A 886 -4.32 29.83 -13.62
C THR A 886 -2.96 30.35 -13.20
N ARG A 887 -2.32 31.17 -14.04
CA ARG A 887 -1.02 31.79 -13.76
C ARG A 887 -1.06 32.65 -12.49
N MET A 888 -1.99 33.61 -12.43
CA MET A 888 -2.15 34.49 -11.27
C MET A 888 -2.43 33.71 -9.98
N ARG A 889 -3.26 32.67 -10.04
CA ARG A 889 -3.56 31.84 -8.87
C ARG A 889 -2.36 31.02 -8.42
N ILE A 890 -1.56 30.46 -9.33
CA ILE A 890 -0.32 29.77 -8.94
C ILE A 890 0.67 30.74 -8.29
N GLU A 891 0.82 31.94 -8.86
CA GLU A 891 1.73 32.97 -8.33
C GLU A 891 1.38 33.40 -6.90
N ILE A 892 0.09 33.41 -6.52
CA ILE A 892 -0.38 33.87 -5.19
C ILE A 892 -0.66 32.72 -4.21
N LEU A 893 -1.15 31.57 -4.70
CA LEU A 893 -1.67 30.46 -3.89
C LEU A 893 -0.83 29.19 -4.00
N GLY A 894 0.17 29.13 -4.89
CA GLY A 894 0.85 27.89 -5.23
C GLY A 894 -0.15 26.87 -5.77
N THR A 895 -0.23 25.70 -5.15
CA THR A 895 -1.18 24.63 -5.54
C THR A 895 -2.44 24.54 -4.67
N ALA A 896 -2.69 25.53 -3.80
CA ALA A 896 -3.81 25.52 -2.85
C ALA A 896 -5.17 25.95 -3.47
N PHE A 897 -5.46 25.51 -4.70
CA PHE A 897 -6.72 25.76 -5.40
C PHE A 897 -6.98 24.66 -6.43
N THR A 898 -8.21 24.55 -6.94
CA THR A 898 -8.52 23.65 -8.06
C THR A 898 -8.55 24.45 -9.36
N SER A 899 -7.72 24.07 -10.34
CA SER A 899 -7.49 24.88 -11.53
C SER A 899 -8.73 25.04 -12.40
N GLN A 900 -9.54 23.99 -12.53
CA GLN A 900 -10.66 23.96 -13.46
C GLN A 900 -11.90 23.19 -12.96
N HIS A 901 -13.06 23.48 -13.54
CA HIS A 901 -14.22 22.57 -13.63
C HIS A 901 -14.83 22.70 -15.04
N SER A 902 -15.57 21.69 -15.51
CA SER A 902 -16.12 21.76 -16.88
C SER A 902 -17.39 22.61 -16.99
N ASP A 903 -18.20 22.63 -15.93
CA ASP A 903 -19.59 23.14 -15.96
C ASP A 903 -20.42 22.44 -17.07
N ALA A 904 -20.05 21.21 -17.42
CA ALA A 904 -20.65 20.47 -18.53
C ALA A 904 -22.14 20.26 -18.31
N ARG A 905 -22.95 20.62 -19.31
CA ARG A 905 -24.39 20.32 -19.37
C ARG A 905 -24.69 19.13 -20.27
N VAL A 906 -23.83 18.90 -21.25
CA VAL A 906 -23.90 17.77 -22.17
C VAL A 906 -22.69 16.89 -21.90
N LEU A 907 -22.88 15.59 -21.70
CA LEU A 907 -21.85 14.65 -21.26
C LEU A 907 -20.56 14.77 -22.10
N ASP A 908 -20.72 14.82 -23.41
CA ASP A 908 -19.66 14.87 -24.42
C ASP A 908 -18.74 16.10 -24.28
N GLN A 909 -19.19 17.15 -23.57
CA GLN A 909 -18.41 18.36 -23.32
C GLN A 909 -17.22 18.09 -22.41
N LEU A 910 -17.29 17.07 -21.53
CA LEU A 910 -16.17 16.68 -20.68
C LEU A 910 -14.89 16.48 -21.50
N VAL A 911 -15.02 15.87 -22.68
CA VAL A 911 -13.91 15.55 -23.57
C VAL A 911 -13.12 16.80 -23.94
N TYR A 912 -13.77 17.78 -24.59
CA TYR A 912 -13.05 18.97 -25.02
C TYR A 912 -12.73 19.92 -23.87
N LYS A 913 -13.62 20.06 -22.87
CA LYS A 913 -13.41 20.98 -21.74
C LYS A 913 -12.12 20.62 -21.01
N TRP A 914 -11.90 19.33 -20.76
CA TRP A 914 -10.70 18.84 -20.08
C TRP A 914 -9.49 18.75 -21.01
N SER A 915 -9.64 18.34 -22.27
CA SER A 915 -8.55 18.38 -23.24
C SER A 915 -7.98 19.80 -23.39
N HIS A 916 -8.82 20.79 -23.68
CA HIS A 916 -8.38 22.18 -23.87
C HIS A 916 -7.82 22.79 -22.60
N SER A 917 -8.44 22.52 -21.44
CA SER A 917 -7.94 23.04 -20.17
C SER A 917 -6.59 22.43 -19.79
N ARG A 918 -6.37 21.12 -20.02
CA ARG A 918 -5.07 20.48 -19.81
C ARG A 918 -3.98 21.11 -20.66
N ASP A 919 -4.25 21.40 -21.92
CA ASP A 919 -3.27 22.03 -22.81
C ASP A 919 -2.84 23.40 -22.27
N VAL A 920 -3.81 24.25 -21.89
CA VAL A 920 -3.51 25.60 -21.38
C VAL A 920 -2.82 25.55 -20.01
N ILE A 921 -3.36 24.76 -19.07
CA ILE A 921 -2.81 24.64 -17.71
C ILE A 921 -1.42 24.00 -17.75
N GLY A 922 -1.21 23.02 -18.64
CA GLY A 922 0.07 22.36 -18.85
C GLY A 922 1.16 23.34 -19.23
N GLU A 923 0.93 24.21 -20.21
CA GLU A 923 1.93 25.21 -20.61
C GLU A 923 2.17 26.28 -19.53
N VAL A 924 1.14 26.65 -18.74
CA VAL A 924 1.36 27.50 -17.56
C VAL A 924 2.28 26.80 -16.55
N LEU A 925 2.07 25.52 -16.29
CA LEU A 925 2.91 24.75 -15.36
C LEU A 925 4.34 24.56 -15.88
N VAL A 926 4.52 24.32 -17.18
CA VAL A 926 5.85 24.25 -17.80
C VAL A 926 6.63 25.53 -17.49
N ASP A 927 6.04 26.69 -17.77
CA ASP A 927 6.70 27.98 -17.49
C ASP A 927 6.98 28.17 -15.99
N MET A 928 6.05 27.80 -15.10
CA MET A 928 6.25 27.89 -13.65
C MET A 928 7.41 27.00 -13.16
N TYR A 929 7.49 25.76 -13.64
CA TYR A 929 8.54 24.83 -13.25
C TYR A 929 9.89 25.15 -13.89
N GLU A 930 9.92 25.67 -15.13
CA GLU A 930 11.16 26.15 -15.74
C GLU A 930 11.73 27.37 -15.00
N LYS A 931 10.87 28.27 -14.52
CA LYS A 931 11.26 29.39 -13.65
C LYS A 931 11.82 28.87 -12.33
N LEU A 932 11.14 27.91 -11.69
CA LEU A 932 11.62 27.29 -10.46
C LEU A 932 12.98 26.60 -10.67
N PHE A 933 13.11 25.79 -11.71
CA PHE A 933 14.35 25.13 -12.10
C PHE A 933 15.49 26.13 -12.34
N ALA A 934 15.22 27.25 -13.01
CA ALA A 934 16.22 28.29 -13.28
C ALA A 934 16.78 28.95 -12.02
N THR A 935 16.11 28.86 -10.88
CA THR A 935 16.65 29.34 -9.59
C THR A 935 17.73 28.43 -8.99
N GLY A 936 17.94 27.24 -9.58
CA GLY A 936 18.79 26.18 -9.01
C GLY A 936 18.02 25.21 -8.11
N TRP A 937 16.70 25.36 -7.98
CA TRP A 937 15.85 24.38 -7.29
C TRP A 937 15.87 23.04 -8.03
N LYS A 938 16.10 21.95 -7.30
CA LYS A 938 16.08 20.60 -7.87
C LYS A 938 14.63 20.13 -7.98
N VAL A 939 14.14 20.00 -9.21
CA VAL A 939 12.76 19.59 -9.49
C VAL A 939 12.72 18.06 -9.60
N ALA A 940 12.03 17.40 -8.67
CA ALA A 940 11.77 15.97 -8.74
C ALA A 940 10.52 15.65 -9.58
N LYS A 941 10.51 14.50 -10.24
CA LYS A 941 9.32 13.94 -10.90
C LYS A 941 8.15 13.80 -9.92
N SER A 942 8.43 13.31 -8.73
CA SER A 942 7.45 13.14 -7.64
C SER A 942 6.84 14.47 -7.17
N ASP A 943 7.59 15.58 -7.22
CA ASP A 943 7.06 16.92 -6.92
C ASP A 943 6.05 17.37 -7.98
N ILE A 944 6.41 17.25 -9.26
CA ILE A 944 5.52 17.61 -10.37
C ILE A 944 4.24 16.79 -10.34
N GLU A 945 4.34 15.47 -10.17
CA GLU A 945 3.17 14.57 -10.10
C GLU A 945 2.22 14.96 -8.97
N ARG A 946 2.75 15.19 -7.76
CA ARG A 946 1.97 15.64 -6.60
C ARG A 946 1.23 16.94 -6.89
N ASP A 947 1.94 17.92 -7.44
CA ASP A 947 1.43 19.28 -7.61
C ASP A 947 0.43 19.37 -8.78
N VAL A 948 0.62 18.58 -9.84
CA VAL A 948 -0.38 18.36 -10.89
C VAL A 948 -1.63 17.70 -10.30
N GLN A 949 -1.48 16.62 -9.51
CA GLN A 949 -2.64 15.99 -8.83
C GLN A 949 -3.42 16.99 -7.98
N ARG A 950 -2.73 17.85 -7.22
CA ARG A 950 -3.33 18.92 -6.41
C ARG A 950 -4.22 19.84 -7.23
N LEU A 951 -3.69 20.40 -8.30
CA LEU A 951 -4.41 21.35 -9.15
C LEU A 951 -5.60 20.72 -9.88
N PHE A 952 -5.51 19.43 -10.25
CA PHE A 952 -6.57 18.70 -10.97
C PHE A 952 -7.56 17.94 -10.08
N GLY A 953 -7.54 18.16 -8.76
CA GLY A 953 -8.59 17.64 -7.88
C GLY A 953 -8.16 17.29 -6.46
N LEU A 954 -6.89 16.93 -6.25
CA LEU A 954 -6.44 16.48 -4.93
C LEU A 954 -6.51 17.60 -3.90
N SER A 955 -6.24 18.87 -4.26
CA SER A 955 -6.40 19.97 -3.31
C SER A 955 -7.86 20.27 -2.95
N TYR A 956 -8.81 19.92 -3.82
CA TYR A 956 -10.21 19.89 -3.43
C TYR A 956 -10.44 18.79 -2.39
N GLU A 957 -10.04 17.53 -2.63
CA GLU A 957 -10.21 16.45 -1.65
C GLU A 957 -9.50 16.75 -0.31
N GLU A 958 -8.28 17.28 -0.33
CA GLU A 958 -7.53 17.75 0.85
C GLU A 958 -8.32 18.82 1.61
N TYR A 959 -8.91 19.79 0.90
CA TYR A 959 -9.74 20.83 1.50
C TYR A 959 -11.06 20.29 2.08
N MET A 960 -11.71 19.35 1.38
CA MET A 960 -12.92 18.68 1.85
C MET A 960 -12.64 17.84 3.12
N GLY A 961 -11.45 17.25 3.25
CA GLY A 961 -11.01 16.52 4.44
C GLY A 961 -10.46 17.39 5.58
N LYS A 962 -10.17 18.67 5.32
CA LYS A 962 -9.59 19.60 6.30
C LYS A 962 -10.53 19.80 7.50
N GLU A 963 -9.97 19.62 8.70
CA GLU A 963 -10.60 20.01 9.96
C GLU A 963 -10.45 21.53 10.19
N MET A 964 -11.56 22.17 10.58
CA MET A 964 -11.70 23.62 10.69
C MET A 964 -11.65 24.12 12.11
#